data_AF-A0A1I1THV4-F1
#
_entry.id   AF-A0A1I1THV4-F1
#
_cell.length_a   1.000
_cell.length_b   1.000
_cell.length_c   1.000
_cell.angle_alpha   90.00
_cell.angle_beta   90.00
_cell.angle_gamma   90.00
#
_symmetry.space_group_name_H-M   'P 1'
#
loop_
_entity.id
_entity.type
_entity.pdbx_description
1 polymer ?
#
loop_
_entity_poly.entity_id
_entity_poly.type
_entity_poly.pdbx_seq_one_letter_code
_entity_poly.pdbx_strand_id
1 'polypeptide(L)'
;MRQFLDIKRQFPDAIVMFRMGDFYEMFFDDALTVGPVLEIAVTTRDKGEVENPVPMAGVPYHAIGGYLRTLVERGFKVAICEQMETPEQARQRKGPNKIVRREVVRVVTPGVLVDEEHLRGEEPNYLVALVHDAAGTYGLGVLDISCGEFFVMTCEGAGAVRAALSRLAPREIVCEPGLHPWLGLELGPLCPRLEGRDPAAVGAAQLARVKRLREESGGESLVPVEERAAALALAYAEDTQPGQTLLLHRLRRQAFEAHLVLDDASLRNLEVFRTIRDGQRKGSLLWAVDATRTAMGARLLRAWLGAPLRALGAIRERHDAVEALLAEPRVRGDLQDRLRDVRDIARLAARARLGTVSPRELAALRQSLAALPAVAELLGELARRRAPLLTEGQVPGDLSDGAGLKGQADAARLPVLLDLGEDLLQDVHAALVRLLVDDPPAHQRDGGMIRAGADPELDRQLGLRDGGREALAAIEARERERTGIANLRVQHNRVFGYYIEVLKTQLSRVPAEYVRKQTTANAERYVTAELAEHETAVLGAVAAALEREQQLFTALREQVSAAGDRLLAVAEALARLDVLAGLAEIAEAHAYVRPDMVEEPVLDIEEGRHPVVERMLDAGRFVPNNLALRASATATSGAGRLVLLTGPNMGGKSTAMRMAALVAILAHAGSFVPAVRARVGVVDRVFTRVGAADDLGRGESTFMVEMREAAQILSQATPRSLVLLDEIGRGTATYDGLALAWAITEFLHDQIGCRALFATHYHELTQLQARLVGLRNAHVTVHEERGSIVFLHRVEPGPAERSYGIQVGRLAGLPASVLRRAQKLLTRLEQAQGEARPMPQLDLFTPPAPAPQPVDSVPPPLAAILADLRALHPDELSPRHAHEALRRLHERLVAVEGGHAEHVL
;
A
#
# COMPACT_ATOMS: atom_id res chain seq x y z
N MET A 1 -36.82 -17.62 -5.21
CA MET A 1 -36.73 -16.49 -6.16
C MET A 1 -37.18 -15.18 -5.56
N ARG A 2 -38.39 -15.04 -5.00
CA ARG A 2 -38.81 -13.77 -4.34
C ARG A 2 -37.77 -13.25 -3.35
N GLN A 3 -37.32 -14.08 -2.40
CA GLN A 3 -36.25 -13.73 -1.45
C GLN A 3 -34.94 -13.31 -2.13
N PHE A 4 -34.52 -14.00 -3.20
CA PHE A 4 -33.32 -13.62 -3.97
C PHE A 4 -33.51 -12.26 -4.65
N LEU A 5 -34.65 -12.03 -5.32
CA LEU A 5 -34.96 -10.77 -5.99
C LEU A 5 -35.06 -9.61 -4.99
N ASP A 6 -35.61 -9.83 -3.81
CA ASP A 6 -35.68 -8.81 -2.76
C ASP A 6 -34.27 -8.43 -2.26
N ILE A 7 -33.35 -9.40 -2.13
CA ILE A 7 -31.94 -9.13 -1.82
C ILE A 7 -31.23 -8.44 -2.99
N LYS A 8 -31.43 -8.90 -4.23
CA LYS A 8 -30.83 -8.28 -5.42
C LYS A 8 -31.28 -6.83 -5.61
N ARG A 9 -32.52 -6.48 -5.23
CA ARG A 9 -32.98 -5.08 -5.23
C ARG A 9 -32.26 -4.20 -4.21
N GLN A 10 -31.80 -4.77 -3.11
CA GLN A 10 -31.00 -4.04 -2.11
C GLN A 10 -29.55 -3.84 -2.59
N PHE A 11 -29.04 -4.75 -3.41
CA PHE A 11 -27.68 -4.72 -3.96
C PHE A 11 -27.69 -4.85 -5.50
N PRO A 12 -28.24 -3.84 -6.22
CA PRO A 12 -28.46 -3.94 -7.66
C PRO A 12 -27.16 -4.04 -8.46
N ASP A 13 -26.10 -3.39 -7.96
CA ASP A 13 -24.78 -3.28 -8.57
C ASP A 13 -23.80 -4.40 -8.15
N ALA A 14 -24.23 -5.32 -7.28
CA ALA A 14 -23.41 -6.42 -6.79
C ALA A 14 -23.85 -7.77 -7.35
N ILE A 15 -22.90 -8.66 -7.64
CA ILE A 15 -23.16 -10.08 -7.86
C ILE A 15 -23.63 -10.69 -6.53
N VAL A 16 -24.82 -11.28 -6.50
CA VAL A 16 -25.33 -11.91 -5.27
C VAL A 16 -25.00 -13.40 -5.27
N MET A 17 -24.03 -13.78 -4.43
CA MET A 17 -23.74 -15.18 -4.12
C MET A 17 -24.72 -15.67 -3.04
N PHE A 18 -25.76 -16.37 -3.48
CA PHE A 18 -26.88 -16.77 -2.64
C PHE A 18 -26.73 -18.20 -2.14
N ARG A 19 -26.53 -18.39 -0.81
CA ARG A 19 -26.28 -19.72 -0.25
C ARG A 19 -27.51 -20.63 -0.32
N MET A 20 -27.40 -21.73 -1.04
CA MET A 20 -28.40 -22.79 -1.13
C MET A 20 -27.78 -24.14 -0.74
N GLY A 21 -27.84 -24.48 0.55
CA GLY A 21 -27.21 -25.70 1.05
C GLY A 21 -25.70 -25.61 0.95
N ASP A 22 -25.10 -26.53 0.18
CA ASP A 22 -23.64 -26.62 0.00
C ASP A 22 -23.10 -25.82 -1.20
N PHE A 23 -23.91 -24.94 -1.79
CA PHE A 23 -23.51 -24.11 -2.93
C PHE A 23 -23.85 -22.63 -2.69
N TYR A 24 -23.04 -21.74 -3.24
CA TYR A 24 -23.48 -20.38 -3.55
C TYR A 24 -23.94 -20.35 -4.98
N GLU A 25 -25.19 -19.95 -5.17
CA GLU A 25 -25.81 -19.84 -6.49
C GLU A 25 -26.03 -18.38 -6.87
N MET A 26 -25.89 -18.10 -8.15
CA MET A 26 -26.13 -16.81 -8.80
C MET A 26 -27.20 -17.05 -9.88
N PHE A 27 -28.08 -16.08 -10.09
CA PHE A 27 -29.23 -16.22 -11.01
C PHE A 27 -29.32 -15.06 -11.99
N PHE A 28 -30.04 -15.27 -13.10
CA PHE A 28 -30.30 -14.25 -14.13
C PHE A 28 -28.98 -13.64 -14.69
N ASP A 29 -28.91 -12.31 -14.80
CA ASP A 29 -27.76 -11.60 -15.34
C ASP A 29 -26.48 -11.87 -14.53
N ASP A 30 -26.58 -12.09 -13.22
CA ASP A 30 -25.41 -12.43 -12.40
C ASP A 30 -24.80 -13.75 -12.89
N ALA A 31 -25.63 -14.77 -13.17
CA ALA A 31 -25.17 -16.07 -13.66
C ALA A 31 -24.53 -15.97 -15.05
N LEU A 32 -25.14 -15.19 -15.96
CA LEU A 32 -24.63 -14.98 -17.31
C LEU A 32 -23.33 -14.18 -17.32
N THR A 33 -23.19 -13.22 -16.40
CA THR A 33 -21.99 -12.39 -16.26
C THR A 33 -20.82 -13.19 -15.68
N VAL A 34 -21.06 -13.95 -14.60
CA VAL A 34 -19.99 -14.65 -13.89
C VAL A 34 -19.59 -15.97 -14.53
N GLY A 35 -20.47 -16.65 -15.27
CA GLY A 35 -20.19 -17.93 -15.90
C GLY A 35 -18.89 -17.92 -16.72
N PRO A 36 -18.73 -17.01 -17.70
CA PRO A 36 -17.50 -16.86 -18.47
C PRO A 36 -16.30 -16.38 -17.64
N VAL A 37 -16.52 -15.51 -16.64
CA VAL A 37 -15.45 -14.94 -15.81
C VAL A 37 -14.83 -15.99 -14.89
N LEU A 38 -15.66 -16.88 -14.34
CA LEU A 38 -15.26 -17.95 -13.43
C LEU A 38 -14.99 -19.29 -14.14
N GLU A 39 -15.22 -19.35 -15.46
CA GLU A 39 -15.14 -20.57 -16.26
C GLU A 39 -16.01 -21.70 -15.70
N ILE A 40 -17.22 -21.37 -15.25
CA ILE A 40 -18.21 -22.31 -14.72
C ILE A 40 -19.42 -22.45 -15.65
N ALA A 41 -20.04 -23.62 -15.63
CA ALA A 41 -21.22 -23.90 -16.45
C ALA A 41 -22.42 -23.03 -16.02
N VAL A 42 -23.04 -22.35 -16.99
CA VAL A 42 -24.35 -21.72 -16.82
C VAL A 42 -25.42 -22.74 -17.19
N THR A 43 -26.30 -23.03 -16.24
CA THR A 43 -27.39 -24.00 -16.33
C THR A 43 -28.74 -23.30 -16.13
N THR A 44 -29.84 -24.05 -16.15
CA THR A 44 -31.17 -23.53 -15.85
C THR A 44 -31.71 -24.14 -14.56
N ARG A 45 -32.40 -23.34 -13.76
CA ARG A 45 -33.03 -23.80 -12.51
C ARG A 45 -34.29 -24.64 -12.75
N ASP A 46 -35.03 -24.35 -13.80
CA ASP A 46 -36.32 -24.97 -14.10
C ASP A 46 -36.14 -26.32 -14.81
N LYS A 47 -37.01 -27.29 -14.48
CA LYS A 47 -37.05 -28.62 -15.11
C LYS A 47 -38.11 -28.65 -16.21
N GLY A 48 -37.72 -28.95 -17.45
CA GLY A 48 -38.61 -29.05 -18.62
C GLY A 48 -38.51 -27.85 -19.58
N GLU A 49 -39.33 -27.85 -20.63
CA GLU A 49 -39.43 -26.72 -21.57
C GLU A 49 -40.28 -25.60 -20.96
N VAL A 50 -39.61 -24.65 -20.31
CA VAL A 50 -40.22 -23.41 -19.81
C VAL A 50 -39.85 -22.28 -20.78
N GLU A 51 -40.82 -21.44 -21.15
CA GLU A 51 -40.67 -20.37 -22.15
C GLU A 51 -39.57 -19.35 -21.79
N ASN A 52 -39.30 -19.16 -20.50
CA ASN A 52 -38.22 -18.31 -19.98
C ASN A 52 -37.57 -18.96 -18.75
N PRO A 53 -36.61 -19.89 -18.94
CA PRO A 53 -35.97 -20.58 -17.83
C PRO A 53 -34.98 -19.65 -17.12
N VAL A 54 -34.91 -19.73 -15.78
CA VAL A 54 -33.99 -18.88 -15.00
C VAL A 54 -32.55 -19.37 -15.16
N PRO A 55 -31.62 -18.56 -15.72
CA PRO A 55 -30.20 -18.89 -15.77
C PRO A 55 -29.62 -19.01 -14.36
N MET A 56 -28.72 -19.97 -14.17
CA MET A 56 -28.15 -20.33 -12.88
C MET A 56 -26.69 -20.77 -13.03
N ALA A 57 -25.81 -20.22 -12.20
CA ALA A 57 -24.44 -20.68 -12.06
C ALA A 57 -24.13 -20.84 -10.56
N GLY A 58 -23.29 -21.80 -10.19
CA GLY A 58 -23.04 -22.08 -8.78
C GLY A 58 -21.64 -22.61 -8.51
N VAL A 59 -21.16 -22.31 -7.30
CA VAL A 59 -19.85 -22.76 -6.80
C VAL A 59 -20.01 -23.43 -5.43
N PRO A 60 -19.22 -24.47 -5.10
CA PRO A 60 -19.30 -25.11 -3.79
C PRO A 60 -18.92 -24.14 -2.67
N TYR A 61 -19.67 -24.13 -1.57
CA TYR A 61 -19.49 -23.12 -0.51
C TYR A 61 -18.09 -23.12 0.12
N HIS A 62 -17.49 -24.30 0.23
CA HIS A 62 -16.16 -24.50 0.80
C HIS A 62 -15.01 -24.05 -0.12
N ALA A 63 -15.30 -23.81 -1.40
CA ALA A 63 -14.34 -23.37 -2.41
C ALA A 63 -14.52 -21.88 -2.79
N ILE A 64 -15.39 -21.14 -2.09
CA ILE A 64 -15.75 -19.76 -2.44
C ILE A 64 -14.53 -18.83 -2.54
N GLY A 65 -13.51 -19.01 -1.69
CA GLY A 65 -12.36 -18.10 -1.59
C GLY A 65 -11.66 -17.85 -2.94
N GLY A 66 -11.40 -18.91 -3.71
CA GLY A 66 -10.76 -18.80 -5.02
C GLY A 66 -11.61 -18.03 -6.03
N TYR A 67 -12.91 -18.31 -6.09
CA TYR A 67 -13.85 -17.65 -7.01
C TYR A 67 -14.07 -16.18 -6.63
N LEU A 68 -14.17 -15.90 -5.33
CA LEU A 68 -14.34 -14.55 -4.82
C LEU A 68 -13.15 -13.65 -5.21
N ARG A 69 -11.92 -14.16 -5.08
CA ARG A 69 -10.71 -13.45 -5.53
C ARG A 69 -10.80 -13.07 -6.99
N THR A 70 -11.12 -14.03 -7.87
CA THR A 70 -11.21 -13.80 -9.31
C THR A 70 -12.24 -12.72 -9.65
N LEU A 71 -13.41 -12.74 -9.01
CA LEU A 71 -14.43 -11.70 -9.23
C LEU A 71 -13.96 -10.32 -8.79
N VAL A 72 -13.36 -10.21 -7.61
CA VAL A 72 -12.89 -8.93 -7.07
C VAL A 72 -11.72 -8.36 -7.90
N GLU A 73 -10.77 -9.21 -8.32
CA GLU A 73 -9.66 -8.80 -9.21
C GLU A 73 -10.14 -8.32 -10.58
N ARG A 74 -11.31 -8.81 -11.03
CA ARG A 74 -11.98 -8.36 -12.26
C ARG A 74 -12.87 -7.13 -12.04
N GLY A 75 -12.89 -6.56 -10.83
CA GLY A 75 -13.62 -5.34 -10.49
C GLY A 75 -15.08 -5.54 -10.07
N PHE A 76 -15.54 -6.78 -9.89
CA PHE A 76 -16.91 -7.05 -9.44
C PHE A 76 -17.06 -6.80 -7.93
N LYS A 77 -18.20 -6.19 -7.57
CA LYS A 77 -18.71 -6.14 -6.19
C LYS A 77 -19.54 -7.39 -5.93
N VAL A 78 -19.29 -8.08 -4.83
CA VAL A 78 -19.93 -9.39 -4.55
C VAL A 78 -20.61 -9.37 -3.19
N ALA A 79 -21.93 -9.57 -3.14
CA ALA A 79 -22.71 -9.70 -1.92
C ALA A 79 -22.83 -11.18 -1.51
N ILE A 80 -22.34 -11.52 -0.32
CA ILE A 80 -22.40 -12.88 0.24
C ILE A 80 -23.66 -13.01 1.09
N CYS A 81 -24.58 -13.84 0.62
CA CYS A 81 -25.84 -14.10 1.29
C CYS A 81 -25.85 -15.47 1.96
N GLU A 82 -25.95 -15.47 3.29
CA GLU A 82 -25.86 -16.65 4.15
C GLU A 82 -27.22 -17.16 4.63
N GLN A 83 -27.25 -18.41 5.10
CA GLN A 83 -28.40 -18.99 5.79
C GLN A 83 -28.34 -18.63 7.28
N MET A 84 -29.37 -17.94 7.77
CA MET A 84 -29.44 -17.45 9.16
C MET A 84 -30.03 -18.47 10.15
N GLU A 85 -30.60 -19.56 9.63
CA GLU A 85 -31.21 -20.63 10.42
C GLU A 85 -31.03 -21.97 9.70
N THR A 86 -31.09 -23.07 10.45
CA THR A 86 -31.05 -24.42 9.88
C THR A 86 -32.35 -24.75 9.16
N PRO A 87 -32.35 -25.70 8.21
CA PRO A 87 -33.56 -26.22 7.60
C PRO A 87 -34.56 -26.79 8.63
N GLU A 88 -34.10 -27.37 9.73
CA GLU A 88 -35.00 -27.83 10.82
C GLU A 88 -35.67 -26.66 11.53
N GLN A 89 -34.91 -25.64 11.94
CA GLN A 89 -35.44 -24.45 12.60
C GLN A 89 -36.49 -23.74 11.72
N ALA A 90 -36.20 -23.60 10.42
CA ALA A 90 -37.14 -22.99 9.47
C ALA A 90 -38.45 -23.77 9.34
N ARG A 91 -38.41 -25.11 9.44
CA ARG A 91 -39.60 -25.98 9.41
C ARG A 91 -40.43 -25.90 10.69
N GLN A 92 -39.78 -25.67 11.83
CA GLN A 92 -40.39 -25.56 13.16
C GLN A 92 -41.04 -24.18 13.40
N ARG A 93 -40.65 -23.15 12.64
CA ARG A 93 -41.21 -21.81 12.73
C ARG A 93 -42.72 -21.81 12.44
N LYS A 94 -43.50 -21.22 13.37
CA LYS A 94 -44.96 -21.07 13.22
C LYS A 94 -45.27 -20.04 12.14
N GLY A 95 -45.95 -20.45 11.06
CA GLY A 95 -46.38 -19.57 9.97
C GLY A 95 -46.39 -20.28 8.60
N PRO A 96 -46.90 -19.61 7.55
CA PRO A 96 -46.99 -20.19 6.21
C PRO A 96 -45.63 -20.24 5.49
N ASN A 97 -44.65 -19.42 5.91
CA ASN A 97 -43.37 -19.30 5.23
C ASN A 97 -42.28 -20.13 5.93
N LYS A 98 -42.13 -21.38 5.50
CA LYS A 98 -41.11 -22.33 6.00
C LYS A 98 -39.77 -22.26 5.25
N ILE A 99 -39.55 -21.20 4.47
CA ILE A 99 -38.30 -21.00 3.72
C ILE A 99 -37.24 -20.45 4.67
N VAL A 100 -36.05 -21.05 4.65
CA VAL A 100 -34.88 -20.61 5.42
C VAL A 100 -34.61 -19.11 5.17
N ARG A 101 -34.55 -18.34 6.25
CA ARG A 101 -34.17 -16.92 6.23
C ARG A 101 -32.71 -16.79 5.78
N ARG A 102 -32.49 -15.81 4.91
CA ARG A 102 -31.19 -15.51 4.33
C ARG A 102 -30.98 -14.03 4.28
N GLU A 103 -29.75 -13.62 4.57
CA GLU A 103 -29.35 -12.22 4.66
C GLU A 103 -27.95 -12.05 4.10
N VAL A 104 -27.66 -10.85 3.59
CA VAL A 104 -26.31 -10.50 3.18
C VAL A 104 -25.51 -10.21 4.44
N VAL A 105 -24.47 -11.00 4.68
CA VAL A 105 -23.59 -10.86 5.86
C VAL A 105 -22.36 -10.02 5.55
N ARG A 106 -22.01 -9.90 4.27
CA ARG A 106 -20.83 -9.17 3.81
C ARG A 106 -20.97 -8.80 2.34
N VAL A 107 -20.47 -7.63 1.98
CA VAL A 107 -20.21 -7.23 0.60
C VAL A 107 -18.71 -7.12 0.41
N VAL A 108 -18.19 -7.70 -0.66
CA VAL A 108 -16.76 -7.79 -0.94
C VAL A 108 -16.45 -6.90 -2.14
N THR A 109 -15.53 -5.97 -1.92
CA THR A 109 -14.99 -5.06 -2.93
C THR A 109 -13.47 -5.00 -2.78
N PRO A 110 -12.73 -4.49 -3.79
CA PRO A 110 -11.27 -4.41 -3.72
C PRO A 110 -10.74 -3.63 -2.50
N GLY A 111 -11.45 -2.59 -2.03
CA GLY A 111 -11.03 -1.74 -0.91
C GLY A 111 -11.37 -2.28 0.48
N VAL A 112 -12.25 -3.28 0.60
CA VAL A 112 -12.76 -3.79 1.89
C VAL A 112 -12.49 -5.29 2.07
N LEU A 113 -11.34 -5.75 1.59
CA LEU A 113 -10.89 -7.13 1.77
C LEU A 113 -10.37 -7.37 3.19
N VAL A 114 -10.79 -8.48 3.80
CA VAL A 114 -10.38 -8.86 5.17
C VAL A 114 -9.83 -10.28 5.24
N ASP A 115 -10.10 -11.11 4.24
CA ASP A 115 -9.61 -12.50 4.22
C ASP A 115 -8.14 -12.53 3.78
N GLU A 116 -7.33 -13.27 4.53
CA GLU A 116 -5.88 -13.35 4.30
C GLU A 116 -5.53 -13.87 2.89
N GLU A 117 -6.34 -14.77 2.34
CA GLU A 117 -6.17 -15.35 0.99
C GLU A 117 -6.29 -14.33 -0.15
N HIS A 118 -6.91 -13.18 0.12
CA HIS A 118 -7.13 -12.10 -0.86
C HIS A 118 -6.23 -10.89 -0.61
N LEU A 119 -5.59 -10.83 0.56
CA LEU A 119 -4.73 -9.73 0.95
C LEU A 119 -3.27 -10.03 0.62
N ARG A 120 -2.56 -9.01 0.17
CA ARG A 120 -1.09 -9.04 0.13
C ARG A 120 -0.60 -8.71 1.53
N GLY A 121 0.10 -9.63 2.18
CA GLY A 121 0.61 -9.48 3.55
C GLY A 121 1.35 -8.14 3.75
N GLU A 122 2.28 -7.85 2.86
CA GLU A 122 3.22 -6.73 2.95
C GLU A 122 2.69 -5.40 2.38
N GLU A 123 1.46 -5.38 1.83
CA GLU A 123 0.86 -4.17 1.26
C GLU A 123 -0.42 -3.77 2.03
N PRO A 124 -0.68 -2.47 2.22
CA PRO A 124 -1.97 -2.00 2.70
C PRO A 124 -3.06 -2.22 1.65
N ASN A 125 -4.31 -2.31 2.12
CA ASN A 125 -5.50 -2.46 1.29
C ASN A 125 -6.42 -1.24 1.45
N TYR A 126 -5.91 -0.07 1.06
CA TYR A 126 -6.61 1.19 1.31
C TYR A 126 -7.88 1.36 0.48
N LEU A 127 -8.97 1.66 1.19
CA LEU A 127 -10.13 2.39 0.74
C LEU A 127 -9.88 3.89 0.96
N VAL A 128 -10.08 4.71 -0.08
CA VAL A 128 -9.96 6.18 0.03
C VAL A 128 -11.29 6.83 -0.29
N ALA A 129 -11.86 7.59 0.64
CA ALA A 129 -12.94 8.51 0.34
C ALA A 129 -12.36 9.87 -0.05
N LEU A 130 -12.82 10.43 -1.17
CA LEU A 130 -12.45 11.76 -1.65
C LEU A 130 -13.68 12.67 -1.64
N VAL A 131 -13.55 13.80 -0.97
CA VAL A 131 -14.54 14.88 -0.96
C VAL A 131 -13.84 16.21 -1.21
N HIS A 132 -14.56 17.19 -1.72
CA HIS A 132 -14.05 18.56 -1.81
C HIS A 132 -14.99 19.56 -1.13
N ASP A 133 -14.52 20.78 -0.94
CA ASP A 133 -15.35 21.92 -0.59
C ASP A 133 -15.53 22.87 -1.77
N ALA A 134 -16.32 23.93 -1.56
CA ALA A 134 -16.56 24.95 -2.58
C ALA A 134 -15.33 25.84 -2.85
N ALA A 135 -14.32 25.81 -1.97
CA ALA A 135 -13.07 26.57 -2.10
C ALA A 135 -12.00 25.80 -2.90
N GLY A 136 -12.28 24.56 -3.32
CA GLY A 136 -11.33 23.73 -4.08
C GLY A 136 -10.34 22.97 -3.19
N THR A 137 -10.60 22.87 -1.89
CA THR A 137 -9.83 22.04 -0.96
C THR A 137 -10.36 20.62 -0.97
N TYR A 138 -9.47 19.63 -1.05
CA TYR A 138 -9.83 18.22 -1.06
C TYR A 138 -9.51 17.57 0.29
N GLY A 139 -10.46 16.83 0.83
CA GLY A 139 -10.30 15.96 2.00
C GLY A 139 -10.26 14.50 1.56
N LEU A 140 -9.26 13.76 2.04
CA LEU A 140 -9.14 12.33 1.84
C LEU A 140 -9.31 11.62 3.17
N GLY A 141 -10.24 10.67 3.24
CA GLY A 141 -10.39 9.72 4.35
C GLY A 141 -9.85 8.36 3.93
N VAL A 142 -8.79 7.90 4.58
CA VAL A 142 -8.06 6.68 4.20
C VAL A 142 -8.27 5.61 5.26
N LEU A 143 -8.80 4.46 4.85
CA LEU A 143 -9.16 3.37 5.75
C LEU A 143 -8.63 2.04 5.22
N ASP A 144 -8.01 1.24 6.09
CA ASP A 144 -7.75 -0.19 5.85
C ASP A 144 -8.47 -0.99 6.94
N ILE A 145 -9.61 -1.59 6.57
CA ILE A 145 -10.41 -2.37 7.52
C ILE A 145 -9.76 -3.69 7.93
N SER A 146 -8.75 -4.14 7.18
CA SER A 146 -8.04 -5.37 7.51
C SER A 146 -7.15 -5.18 8.72
N CYS A 147 -6.64 -3.97 8.99
CA CYS A 147 -5.74 -3.72 10.12
C CYS A 147 -6.20 -2.59 11.04
N GLY A 148 -7.35 -1.95 10.76
CA GLY A 148 -7.91 -0.87 11.57
C GLY A 148 -7.17 0.47 11.43
N GLU A 149 -6.32 0.62 10.41
CA GLU A 149 -5.64 1.88 10.10
C GLU A 149 -6.65 2.90 9.54
N PHE A 150 -6.72 4.08 10.17
CA PHE A 150 -7.65 5.12 9.77
C PHE A 150 -7.03 6.52 9.93
N PHE A 151 -6.93 7.27 8.83
CA PHE A 151 -6.38 8.61 8.85
C PHE A 151 -7.01 9.53 7.80
N VAL A 152 -6.86 10.83 8.02
CA VAL A 152 -7.29 11.88 7.09
C VAL A 152 -6.13 12.73 6.64
N MET A 153 -6.26 13.29 5.44
CA MET A 153 -5.38 14.33 4.94
C MET A 153 -6.16 15.37 4.16
N THR A 154 -5.62 16.59 4.14
CA THR A 154 -6.11 17.68 3.30
C THR A 154 -5.12 17.93 2.17
N CYS A 155 -5.61 18.18 0.97
CA CYS A 155 -4.83 18.46 -0.23
C CYS A 155 -5.37 19.72 -0.92
N GLU A 156 -4.46 20.61 -1.29
CA GLU A 156 -4.79 21.82 -2.05
C GLU A 156 -4.56 21.57 -3.55
N GLY A 157 -5.65 21.56 -4.31
CA GLY A 157 -5.63 21.39 -5.76
C GLY A 157 -5.37 19.96 -6.27
N ALA A 158 -5.62 19.77 -7.57
CA ALA A 158 -5.56 18.48 -8.24
C ALA A 158 -4.19 17.78 -8.17
N GLY A 159 -3.09 18.55 -8.24
CA GLY A 159 -1.73 18.00 -8.22
C GLY A 159 -1.38 17.33 -6.89
N ALA A 160 -1.80 17.93 -5.76
CA ALA A 160 -1.59 17.35 -4.43
C ALA A 160 -2.43 16.08 -4.24
N VAL A 161 -3.68 16.07 -4.72
CA VAL A 161 -4.54 14.88 -4.71
C VAL A 161 -3.91 13.74 -5.51
N ARG A 162 -3.40 14.02 -6.72
CA ARG A 162 -2.72 13.02 -7.55
C ARG A 162 -1.51 12.43 -6.83
N ALA A 163 -0.65 13.27 -6.25
CA ALA A 163 0.52 12.80 -5.49
C ALA A 163 0.12 11.94 -4.28
N ALA A 164 -0.91 12.36 -3.54
CA ALA A 164 -1.44 11.60 -2.41
C ALA A 164 -1.98 10.23 -2.85
N LEU A 165 -2.77 10.16 -3.92
CA LEU A 165 -3.34 8.92 -4.44
C LEU A 165 -2.27 7.97 -4.99
N SER A 166 -1.27 8.47 -5.73
CA SER A 166 -0.15 7.63 -6.21
C SER A 166 0.67 7.05 -5.05
N ARG A 167 0.88 7.85 -3.99
CA ARG A 167 1.57 7.40 -2.77
C ARG A 167 0.79 6.30 -2.04
N LEU A 168 -0.51 6.52 -1.84
CA LEU A 168 -1.39 5.59 -1.14
C LEU A 168 -1.64 4.31 -1.94
N ALA A 169 -1.69 4.42 -3.28
CA ALA A 169 -2.06 3.35 -4.20
C ALA A 169 -3.36 2.63 -3.76
N PRO A 170 -4.49 3.37 -3.61
CA PRO A 170 -5.73 2.78 -3.12
C PRO A 170 -6.24 1.68 -4.04
N ARG A 171 -6.92 0.70 -3.44
CA ARG A 171 -7.62 -0.36 -4.20
C ARG A 171 -8.99 0.09 -4.68
N GLU A 172 -9.55 1.07 -4.01
CA GLU A 172 -10.88 1.59 -4.26
C GLU A 172 -10.98 3.04 -3.80
N ILE A 173 -11.65 3.87 -4.58
CA ILE A 173 -11.94 5.26 -4.26
C ILE A 173 -13.46 5.45 -4.20
N VAL A 174 -13.94 5.99 -3.08
CA VAL A 174 -15.34 6.38 -2.89
C VAL A 174 -15.44 7.89 -3.01
N CYS A 175 -16.26 8.38 -3.92
CA CYS A 175 -16.42 9.82 -4.12
C CYS A 175 -17.77 10.13 -4.76
N GLU A 176 -18.10 11.41 -4.87
CA GLU A 176 -19.28 11.80 -5.61
C GLU A 176 -19.13 11.46 -7.11
N PRO A 177 -20.20 10.99 -7.79
CA PRO A 177 -20.13 10.58 -9.19
C PRO A 177 -19.58 11.66 -10.14
N GLY A 178 -19.76 12.95 -9.81
CA GLY A 178 -19.24 14.08 -10.58
C GLY A 178 -17.71 14.11 -10.70
N LEU A 179 -16.98 13.51 -9.75
CA LEU A 179 -15.51 13.45 -9.77
C LEU A 179 -14.96 12.31 -10.61
N HIS A 180 -15.78 11.33 -10.99
CA HIS A 180 -15.32 10.12 -11.69
C HIS A 180 -14.60 10.44 -13.03
N PRO A 181 -15.12 11.31 -13.91
CA PRO A 181 -14.44 11.62 -15.17
C PRO A 181 -13.06 12.26 -14.96
N TRP A 182 -12.96 13.17 -13.98
CA TRP A 182 -11.69 13.82 -13.64
C TRP A 182 -10.68 12.82 -13.06
N LEU A 183 -11.09 11.98 -12.10
CA LEU A 183 -10.23 10.94 -11.54
C LEU A 183 -9.79 9.92 -12.60
N GLY A 184 -10.69 9.53 -13.51
CA GLY A 184 -10.36 8.64 -14.62
C GLY A 184 -9.30 9.24 -15.55
N LEU A 185 -9.37 10.55 -15.81
CA LEU A 185 -8.37 11.25 -16.63
C LEU A 185 -7.02 11.37 -15.91
N GLU A 186 -7.03 11.81 -14.64
CA GLU A 186 -5.82 12.04 -13.83
C GLU A 186 -5.06 10.74 -13.54
N LEU A 187 -5.77 9.68 -13.12
CA LEU A 187 -5.17 8.39 -12.75
C LEU A 187 -4.94 7.47 -13.96
N GLY A 188 -5.66 7.70 -15.07
CA GLY A 188 -5.50 6.96 -16.31
C GLY A 188 -5.90 5.49 -16.21
N PRO A 189 -5.27 4.59 -17.00
CA PRO A 189 -5.67 3.19 -17.09
C PRO A 189 -5.42 2.36 -15.82
N LEU A 190 -4.62 2.88 -14.88
CA LEU A 190 -4.38 2.28 -13.57
C LEU A 190 -5.33 2.82 -12.49
N CYS A 191 -6.34 3.61 -12.88
CA CYS A 191 -7.36 4.11 -11.96
C CYS A 191 -8.04 2.92 -11.23
N PRO A 192 -8.05 2.90 -9.89
CA PRO A 192 -8.74 1.86 -9.14
C PRO A 192 -10.25 1.96 -9.32
N ARG A 193 -10.99 0.98 -8.77
CA ARG A 193 -12.46 1.01 -8.78
C ARG A 193 -12.97 2.32 -8.16
N LEU A 194 -13.83 3.03 -8.89
CA LEU A 194 -14.51 4.24 -8.42
C LEU A 194 -15.93 3.88 -8.00
N GLU A 195 -16.27 4.13 -6.74
CA GLU A 195 -17.63 3.98 -6.23
C GLU A 195 -18.28 5.35 -6.02
N GLY A 196 -19.44 5.54 -6.67
CA GLY A 196 -20.26 6.72 -6.50
C GLY A 196 -21.05 6.72 -5.19
N ARG A 197 -20.81 7.72 -4.34
CA ARG A 197 -21.58 7.99 -3.12
C ARG A 197 -21.73 9.48 -2.91
N ASP A 198 -22.92 9.91 -2.49
CA ASP A 198 -23.15 11.29 -2.08
C ASP A 198 -22.57 11.52 -0.68
N PRO A 199 -21.58 12.41 -0.50
CA PRO A 199 -21.05 12.74 0.83
C PRO A 199 -22.10 13.31 1.78
N ALA A 200 -23.19 13.90 1.27
CA ALA A 200 -24.29 14.41 2.09
C ALA A 200 -25.19 13.30 2.65
N ALA A 201 -25.14 12.08 2.08
CA ALA A 201 -25.91 10.94 2.57
C ALA A 201 -25.28 10.29 3.82
N VAL A 202 -24.11 10.75 4.26
CA VAL A 202 -23.42 10.22 5.45
C VAL A 202 -24.23 10.53 6.71
N GLY A 203 -24.53 9.49 7.48
CA GLY A 203 -25.34 9.60 8.69
C GLY A 203 -24.65 10.34 9.84
N ALA A 204 -25.46 10.91 10.73
CA ALA A 204 -24.97 11.58 11.95
C ALA A 204 -24.19 10.62 12.88
N ALA A 205 -24.50 9.31 12.84
CA ALA A 205 -23.81 8.29 13.63
C ALA A 205 -22.34 8.14 13.23
N GLN A 206 -22.04 8.07 11.93
CA GLN A 206 -20.67 7.95 11.41
C GLN A 206 -19.85 9.21 11.73
N LEU A 207 -20.44 10.39 11.55
CA LEU A 207 -19.81 11.65 11.93
C LEU A 207 -19.48 11.70 13.44
N ALA A 208 -20.41 11.29 14.30
CA ALA A 208 -20.18 11.24 15.74
C ALA A 208 -19.07 10.23 16.11
N ARG A 209 -19.02 9.09 15.42
CA ARG A 209 -17.96 8.08 15.61
C ARG A 209 -16.58 8.60 15.18
N VAL A 210 -16.50 9.30 14.05
CA VAL A 210 -15.27 9.98 13.58
C VAL A 210 -14.77 11.00 14.59
N LYS A 211 -15.65 11.83 15.13
CA LYS A 211 -15.30 12.84 16.15
C LYS A 211 -14.76 12.20 17.43
N ARG A 212 -15.45 11.18 17.93
CA ARG A 212 -15.02 10.42 19.11
C ARG A 212 -13.63 9.81 18.91
N LEU A 213 -13.41 9.11 17.79
CA LEU A 213 -12.11 8.51 17.47
C LEU A 213 -11.00 9.56 17.39
N ARG A 214 -11.31 10.76 16.90
CA ARG A 214 -10.35 11.87 16.88
C ARG A 214 -10.01 12.37 18.28
N GLU A 215 -11.03 12.59 19.11
CA GLU A 215 -10.87 13.03 20.51
C GLU A 215 -10.03 12.03 21.32
N GLU A 216 -10.32 10.73 21.20
CA GLU A 216 -9.58 9.64 21.84
C GLU A 216 -8.12 9.56 21.34
N SER A 217 -7.84 10.05 20.14
CA SER A 217 -6.48 10.11 19.58
C SER A 217 -5.66 11.29 20.14
N GLY A 218 -6.26 12.20 20.90
CA GLY A 218 -5.57 13.33 21.55
C GLY A 218 -5.06 14.42 20.60
N GLY A 219 -5.64 14.56 19.41
CA GLY A 219 -5.20 15.53 18.41
C GLY A 219 -6.18 16.69 18.18
N GLU A 220 -5.71 17.74 17.48
CA GLU A 220 -6.53 18.89 17.05
C GLU A 220 -7.81 18.47 16.34
N SER A 221 -8.89 19.24 16.49
CA SER A 221 -10.15 19.01 15.77
C SER A 221 -9.93 18.97 14.24
N LEU A 222 -10.69 18.10 13.58
CA LEU A 222 -10.65 17.99 12.12
C LEU A 222 -11.35 19.19 11.47
N VAL A 223 -10.89 19.58 10.28
CA VAL A 223 -11.64 20.54 9.47
C VAL A 223 -12.85 19.86 8.81
N PRO A 224 -13.92 20.60 8.43
CA PRO A 224 -15.15 19.99 7.92
C PRO A 224 -14.95 19.06 6.72
N VAL A 225 -14.00 19.36 5.83
CA VAL A 225 -13.71 18.51 4.66
C VAL A 225 -13.06 17.18 5.07
N GLU A 226 -12.20 17.17 6.10
CA GLU A 226 -11.60 15.97 6.69
C GLU A 226 -12.67 15.12 7.41
N GLU A 227 -13.55 15.75 8.18
CA GLU A 227 -14.66 15.06 8.87
C GLU A 227 -15.57 14.34 7.88
N ARG A 228 -15.97 15.02 6.79
CA ARG A 228 -16.80 14.43 5.74
C ARG A 228 -16.09 13.28 5.02
N ALA A 229 -14.80 13.43 4.71
CA ALA A 229 -14.04 12.38 4.03
C ALA A 229 -13.93 11.12 4.89
N ALA A 230 -13.56 11.28 6.17
CA ALA A 230 -13.49 10.17 7.12
C ALA A 230 -14.85 9.49 7.28
N ALA A 231 -15.92 10.28 7.46
CA ALA A 231 -17.24 9.73 7.69
C ALA A 231 -17.80 9.03 6.44
N LEU A 232 -17.46 9.48 5.23
CA LEU A 232 -17.80 8.81 3.98
C LEU A 232 -17.06 7.47 3.83
N ALA A 233 -15.75 7.42 4.12
CA ALA A 233 -14.99 6.17 4.10
C ALA A 233 -15.56 5.15 5.10
N LEU A 234 -15.87 5.63 6.31
CA LEU A 234 -16.44 4.81 7.37
C LEU A 234 -17.84 4.30 7.02
N ALA A 235 -18.72 5.16 6.53
CA ALA A 235 -20.08 4.78 6.11
C ALA A 235 -20.04 3.70 5.03
N TYR A 236 -19.22 3.89 4.00
CA TYR A 236 -19.08 2.90 2.95
C TYR A 236 -18.56 1.56 3.49
N ALA A 237 -17.52 1.59 4.33
CA ALA A 237 -16.97 0.38 4.91
C ALA A 237 -17.98 -0.36 5.81
N GLU A 238 -18.77 0.35 6.63
CA GLU A 238 -19.83 -0.23 7.46
C GLU A 238 -20.97 -0.82 6.60
N ASP A 239 -21.37 -0.16 5.51
CA ASP A 239 -22.37 -0.67 4.56
C ASP A 239 -21.93 -2.01 3.95
N THR A 240 -20.62 -2.23 3.78
CA THR A 240 -20.07 -3.50 3.28
C THR A 240 -19.97 -4.60 4.33
N GLN A 241 -20.13 -4.28 5.62
CA GLN A 241 -20.10 -5.25 6.73
C GLN A 241 -21.40 -5.18 7.56
N PRO A 242 -22.58 -5.53 6.99
CA PRO A 242 -23.86 -5.37 7.66
C PRO A 242 -23.91 -6.08 9.02
N GLY A 243 -24.34 -5.35 10.06
CA GLY A 243 -24.48 -5.89 11.42
C GLY A 243 -23.16 -6.11 12.16
N GLN A 244 -22.03 -5.72 11.57
CA GLN A 244 -20.72 -5.80 12.21
C GLN A 244 -20.20 -4.41 12.56
N THR A 245 -19.29 -4.33 13.54
CA THR A 245 -18.63 -3.06 13.90
C THR A 245 -17.16 -3.18 13.59
N LEU A 246 -16.66 -2.33 12.68
CA LEU A 246 -15.24 -2.30 12.32
C LEU A 246 -14.34 -2.03 13.53
N LEU A 247 -13.19 -2.69 13.59
CA LEU A 247 -12.13 -2.39 14.56
C LEU A 247 -11.35 -1.17 14.06
N LEU A 248 -11.38 -0.07 14.79
CA LEU A 248 -10.70 1.18 14.44
C LEU A 248 -9.91 1.65 15.66
N HIS A 249 -8.60 1.83 15.51
CA HIS A 249 -7.75 2.19 16.64
C HIS A 249 -7.83 3.69 16.99
N ARG A 250 -7.42 4.53 16.05
CA ARG A 250 -7.24 5.99 16.21
C ARG A 250 -7.42 6.66 14.87
N LEU A 251 -8.03 7.85 14.87
CA LEU A 251 -8.13 8.68 13.68
C LEU A 251 -6.99 9.71 13.65
N ARG A 252 -5.99 9.43 12.80
CA ARG A 252 -4.81 10.29 12.66
C ARG A 252 -5.05 11.36 11.60
N ARG A 253 -4.51 12.55 11.83
CA ARG A 253 -4.38 13.57 10.81
C ARG A 253 -2.97 13.50 10.25
N GLN A 254 -2.84 13.22 8.97
CA GLN A 254 -1.56 13.28 8.26
C GLN A 254 -1.53 14.56 7.45
N ALA A 255 -0.75 15.54 7.91
CA ALA A 255 -0.49 16.74 7.13
C ALA A 255 0.34 16.36 5.89
N PHE A 256 -0.19 16.65 4.70
CA PHE A 256 0.51 16.40 3.44
C PHE A 256 1.87 17.10 3.43
N GLU A 257 1.92 18.34 3.92
CA GLU A 257 3.13 19.16 4.00
C GLU A 257 4.13 18.72 5.07
N ALA A 258 3.74 17.89 6.04
CA ALA A 258 4.69 17.36 7.04
C ALA A 258 5.66 16.31 6.45
N HIS A 259 5.41 15.91 5.21
CA HIS A 259 6.15 14.86 4.52
C HIS A 259 6.82 15.40 3.26
N LEU A 260 7.93 14.76 2.87
CA LEU A 260 8.58 14.97 1.59
C LEU A 260 7.63 14.45 0.51
N VAL A 261 7.26 15.32 -0.43
CA VAL A 261 6.34 14.99 -1.50
C VAL A 261 7.07 14.25 -2.61
N LEU A 262 6.63 13.03 -2.88
CA LEU A 262 7.03 12.22 -4.02
C LEU A 262 5.85 12.15 -4.98
N ASP A 263 5.99 12.74 -6.16
CA ASP A 263 4.98 12.61 -7.19
C ASP A 263 5.04 11.23 -7.86
N ASP A 264 4.00 10.94 -8.64
CA ASP A 264 3.82 9.68 -9.35
C ASP A 264 5.01 9.35 -10.28
N ALA A 265 5.50 10.35 -11.00
CA ALA A 265 6.68 10.22 -11.85
C ALA A 265 7.92 9.86 -11.02
N SER A 266 8.12 10.48 -9.86
CA SER A 266 9.26 10.20 -8.99
C SER A 266 9.21 8.85 -8.30
N LEU A 267 8.04 8.41 -7.85
CA LEU A 267 7.87 7.06 -7.30
C LEU A 267 8.22 5.97 -8.34
N ARG A 268 7.84 6.19 -9.62
CA ARG A 268 8.18 5.28 -10.72
C ARG A 268 9.65 5.37 -11.13
N ASN A 269 10.16 6.56 -11.45
CA ASN A 269 11.50 6.79 -11.98
C ASN A 269 12.61 6.40 -11.00
N LEU A 270 12.34 6.54 -9.70
CA LEU A 270 13.22 6.10 -8.62
C LEU A 270 12.99 4.63 -8.23
N GLU A 271 12.00 3.97 -8.84
CA GLU A 271 11.63 2.58 -8.57
C GLU A 271 11.49 2.33 -7.07
N VAL A 272 10.78 3.23 -6.36
CA VAL A 272 10.72 3.23 -4.89
C VAL A 272 10.08 1.93 -4.38
N PHE A 273 9.04 1.47 -5.06
CA PHE A 273 8.28 0.29 -4.65
C PHE A 273 8.38 -0.86 -5.64
N ARG A 274 8.39 -0.55 -6.93
CA ARG A 274 8.36 -1.53 -8.02
C ARG A 274 9.22 -1.04 -9.18
N THR A 275 9.79 -1.98 -9.92
CA THR A 275 10.57 -1.70 -11.13
C THR A 275 9.68 -1.19 -12.25
N ILE A 276 10.17 -0.28 -13.09
CA ILE A 276 9.43 0.25 -14.25
C ILE A 276 9.18 -0.84 -15.30
N ARG A 277 10.17 -1.71 -15.56
CA ARG A 277 10.12 -2.67 -16.67
C ARG A 277 9.12 -3.81 -16.45
N ASP A 278 9.18 -4.46 -15.29
CA ASP A 278 8.46 -5.71 -15.04
C ASP A 278 7.45 -5.59 -13.87
N GLY A 279 7.31 -4.39 -13.27
CA GLY A 279 6.41 -4.15 -12.14
C GLY A 279 6.74 -4.96 -10.87
N GLN A 280 7.96 -5.51 -10.77
CA GLN A 280 8.38 -6.40 -9.69
C GLN A 280 8.87 -5.61 -8.47
N ARG A 281 8.74 -6.23 -7.30
CA ARG A 281 9.34 -5.72 -6.06
C ARG A 281 10.86 -5.85 -6.07
N LYS A 282 11.40 -6.99 -6.53
CA LYS A 282 12.85 -7.21 -6.61
C LYS A 282 13.48 -6.19 -7.58
N GLY A 283 14.53 -5.50 -7.14
CA GLY A 283 15.13 -4.39 -7.89
C GLY A 283 14.49 -3.03 -7.62
N SER A 284 13.63 -2.90 -6.60
CA SER A 284 13.13 -1.60 -6.11
C SER A 284 13.87 -1.13 -4.86
N LEU A 285 13.71 0.15 -4.47
CA LEU A 285 14.24 0.66 -3.19
C LEU A 285 13.69 -0.12 -2.01
N LEU A 286 12.37 -0.36 -1.96
CA LEU A 286 11.72 -1.12 -0.91
C LEU A 286 12.33 -2.53 -0.76
N TRP A 287 12.65 -3.21 -1.87
CA TRP A 287 13.37 -4.48 -1.79
C TRP A 287 14.79 -4.33 -1.25
N ALA A 288 15.47 -3.24 -1.61
CA ALA A 288 16.85 -2.99 -1.21
C ALA A 288 17.02 -2.62 0.27
N VAL A 289 15.96 -2.22 0.98
CA VAL A 289 16.05 -1.82 2.40
C VAL A 289 15.07 -2.54 3.33
N ASP A 290 14.25 -3.46 2.82
CA ASP A 290 13.37 -4.25 3.67
C ASP A 290 14.09 -5.48 4.25
N ALA A 291 14.36 -5.42 5.55
CA ALA A 291 14.81 -6.54 6.37
C ALA A 291 13.83 -6.83 7.52
N THR A 292 12.57 -6.42 7.38
CA THR A 292 11.52 -6.67 8.38
C THR A 292 11.20 -8.17 8.47
N ARG A 293 10.69 -8.59 9.64
CA ARG A 293 10.34 -9.98 9.95
C ARG A 293 8.84 -10.21 9.98
N THR A 294 8.05 -9.15 10.05
CA THR A 294 6.59 -9.18 10.14
C THR A 294 5.93 -8.44 8.99
N ALA A 295 4.75 -8.90 8.58
CA ALA A 295 3.97 -8.25 7.52
C ALA A 295 3.56 -6.81 7.90
N MET A 296 3.29 -6.56 9.19
CA MET A 296 2.98 -5.23 9.71
C MET A 296 4.19 -4.27 9.65
N GLY A 297 5.40 -4.76 9.95
CA GLY A 297 6.64 -4.01 9.75
C GLY A 297 6.87 -3.67 8.28
N ALA A 298 6.72 -4.64 7.37
CA ALA A 298 6.86 -4.41 5.93
C ALA A 298 5.89 -3.32 5.40
N ARG A 299 4.62 -3.35 5.84
CA ARG A 299 3.64 -2.30 5.50
C ARG A 299 4.06 -0.93 6.04
N LEU A 300 4.57 -0.86 7.28
CA LEU A 300 5.01 0.39 7.89
C LEU A 300 6.26 0.95 7.19
N LEU A 301 7.23 0.12 6.83
CA LEU A 301 8.41 0.53 6.05
C LEU A 301 7.99 1.11 4.69
N ARG A 302 7.07 0.42 4.00
CA ARG A 302 6.47 0.92 2.76
C ARG A 302 5.85 2.30 2.96
N ALA A 303 5.11 2.51 4.04
CA ALA A 303 4.51 3.81 4.37
C ALA A 303 5.58 4.88 4.63
N TRP A 304 6.67 4.56 5.35
CA TRP A 304 7.75 5.52 5.64
C TRP A 304 8.54 5.92 4.38
N LEU A 305 8.75 5.01 3.43
CA LEU A 305 9.40 5.33 2.15
C LEU A 305 8.49 6.15 1.23
N GLY A 306 7.18 5.93 1.27
CA GLY A 306 6.19 6.69 0.48
C GLY A 306 5.89 8.07 1.05
N ALA A 307 6.02 8.23 2.36
CA ALA A 307 5.84 9.49 3.08
C ALA A 307 7.05 9.76 4.00
N PRO A 308 8.23 10.11 3.45
CA PRO A 308 9.38 10.47 4.27
C PRO A 308 9.06 11.74 5.07
N LEU A 309 9.59 11.86 6.28
CA LEU A 309 9.29 12.99 7.17
C LEU A 309 10.02 14.27 6.72
N ARG A 310 9.51 15.45 7.11
CA ARG A 310 10.25 16.72 6.99
C ARG A 310 10.71 17.30 8.32
N ALA A 311 10.06 16.91 9.42
CA ALA A 311 10.38 17.41 10.75
C ALA A 311 11.70 16.81 11.25
N LEU A 312 12.73 17.65 11.42
CA LEU A 312 14.06 17.22 11.85
C LEU A 312 14.06 16.41 13.15
N GLY A 313 13.26 16.83 14.14
CA GLY A 313 13.13 16.10 15.41
C GLY A 313 12.68 14.65 15.19
N ALA A 314 11.57 14.46 14.48
CA ALA A 314 11.02 13.13 14.21
C ALA A 314 11.95 12.27 13.33
N ILE A 315 12.70 12.88 12.38
CA ILE A 315 13.72 12.17 11.60
C ILE A 315 14.86 11.68 12.51
N ARG A 316 15.37 12.57 13.37
CA ARG A 316 16.47 12.25 14.29
C ARG A 316 16.05 11.20 15.32
N GLU A 317 14.82 11.23 15.82
CA GLU A 317 14.30 10.18 16.72
C GLU A 317 14.35 8.79 16.07
N ARG A 318 14.02 8.67 14.77
CA ARG A 318 14.19 7.40 14.03
C ARG A 318 15.66 7.03 13.90
N HIS A 319 16.54 7.98 13.57
CA HIS A 319 17.98 7.74 13.50
C HIS A 319 18.57 7.28 14.85
N ASP A 320 18.13 7.87 15.96
CA ASP A 320 18.57 7.49 17.30
C ASP A 320 18.14 6.07 17.65
N ALA A 321 16.92 5.66 17.25
CA ALA A 321 16.45 4.30 17.44
C ALA A 321 17.18 3.27 16.56
N VAL A 322 17.48 3.61 15.30
CA VAL A 322 18.33 2.78 14.42
C VAL A 322 19.73 2.64 15.00
N GLU A 323 20.34 3.73 15.43
CA GLU A 323 21.66 3.73 16.06
C GLU A 323 21.68 2.92 17.36
N ALA A 324 20.59 2.97 18.14
CA ALA A 324 20.46 2.20 19.36
C ALA A 324 20.52 0.69 19.12
N LEU A 325 19.82 0.22 18.10
CA LEU A 325 19.81 -1.20 17.71
C LEU A 325 21.08 -1.60 16.95
N LEU A 326 21.67 -0.69 16.18
CA LEU A 326 22.93 -0.92 15.46
C LEU A 326 24.10 -1.15 16.43
N ALA A 327 24.12 -0.43 17.55
CA ALA A 327 25.17 -0.54 18.57
C ALA A 327 25.18 -1.90 19.32
N GLU A 328 24.07 -2.64 19.31
CA GLU A 328 23.93 -3.93 20.00
C GLU A 328 23.49 -5.06 19.03
N PRO A 329 24.36 -5.53 18.12
CA PRO A 329 23.99 -6.50 17.08
C PRO A 329 23.41 -7.81 17.63
N ARG A 330 23.87 -8.26 18.80
CA ARG A 330 23.35 -9.49 19.44
C ARG A 330 21.90 -9.32 19.88
N VAL A 331 21.61 -8.25 20.63
CA VAL A 331 20.24 -7.96 21.10
C VAL A 331 19.31 -7.70 19.91
N ARG A 332 19.78 -6.99 18.88
CA ARG A 332 19.03 -6.80 17.62
C ARG A 332 18.73 -8.13 16.93
N GLY A 333 19.71 -9.03 16.83
CA GLY A 333 19.54 -10.37 16.25
C GLY A 333 18.49 -11.18 17.00
N ASP A 334 18.59 -11.23 18.33
CA ASP A 334 17.63 -11.93 19.19
C ASP A 334 16.23 -11.33 19.08
N LEU A 335 16.10 -9.99 19.02
CA LEU A 335 14.82 -9.30 18.78
C LEU A 335 14.22 -9.71 17.44
N GLN A 336 15.00 -9.69 16.36
CA GLN A 336 14.54 -10.11 15.05
C GLN A 336 14.11 -11.57 15.00
N ASP A 337 14.83 -12.47 15.69
CA ASP A 337 14.45 -13.88 15.77
C ASP A 337 13.12 -14.05 16.50
N ARG A 338 12.87 -13.32 17.60
CA ARG A 338 11.56 -13.31 18.27
C ARG A 338 10.45 -12.73 17.40
N LEU A 339 10.74 -11.69 16.61
CA LEU A 339 9.76 -11.09 15.71
C LEU A 339 9.33 -12.04 14.57
N ARG A 340 10.14 -13.04 14.18
CA ARG A 340 9.74 -14.04 13.18
C ARG A 340 8.57 -14.92 13.64
N ASP A 341 8.41 -15.10 14.94
CA ASP A 341 7.31 -15.86 15.53
C ASP A 341 6.00 -15.05 15.61
N VAL A 342 6.09 -13.73 15.40
CA VAL A 342 4.96 -12.81 15.48
C VAL A 342 4.22 -12.76 14.13
N ARG A 343 2.94 -13.13 14.16
CA ARG A 343 2.02 -13.02 13.02
C ARG A 343 1.38 -11.63 12.97
N ASP A 344 0.54 -11.41 11.98
CA ASP A 344 -0.11 -10.11 11.77
C ASP A 344 -1.22 -9.87 12.79
N ILE A 345 -0.84 -9.45 14.01
CA ILE A 345 -1.75 -9.23 15.15
C ILE A 345 -2.88 -8.27 14.76
N ALA A 346 -2.59 -7.21 14.02
CA ALA A 346 -3.59 -6.24 13.60
C ALA A 346 -4.68 -6.88 12.71
N ARG A 347 -4.29 -7.70 11.72
CA ARG A 347 -5.24 -8.41 10.87
C ARG A 347 -6.02 -9.50 11.60
N LEU A 348 -5.37 -10.21 12.51
CA LEU A 348 -6.04 -11.20 13.36
C LEU A 348 -7.08 -10.55 14.29
N ALA A 349 -6.76 -9.40 14.87
CA ALA A 349 -7.68 -8.63 15.73
C ALA A 349 -8.89 -8.10 14.94
N ALA A 350 -8.66 -7.55 13.75
CA ALA A 350 -9.75 -7.07 12.89
C ALA A 350 -10.70 -8.22 12.50
N ARG A 351 -10.17 -9.39 12.15
CA ARG A 351 -10.99 -10.58 11.85
C ARG A 351 -11.71 -11.14 13.07
N ALA A 352 -11.10 -11.08 14.25
CA ALA A 352 -11.78 -11.42 15.50
C ALA A 352 -12.97 -10.51 15.74
N ARG A 353 -12.82 -9.20 15.47
CA ARG A 353 -13.89 -8.21 15.57
C ARG A 353 -15.03 -8.45 14.57
N LEU A 354 -14.70 -8.81 13.32
CA LEU A 354 -15.67 -9.15 12.28
C LEU A 354 -16.28 -10.55 12.43
N GLY A 355 -15.83 -11.33 13.42
CA GLY A 355 -16.33 -12.68 13.65
C GLY A 355 -15.83 -13.73 12.64
N THR A 356 -14.87 -13.39 11.77
CA THR A 356 -14.40 -14.27 10.68
C THR A 356 -13.09 -14.99 11.01
N VAL A 357 -12.53 -14.80 12.21
CA VAL A 357 -11.30 -15.47 12.63
C VAL A 357 -11.49 -16.98 12.83
N SER A 358 -10.53 -17.77 12.36
CA SER A 358 -10.53 -19.23 12.49
C SER A 358 -9.84 -19.71 13.78
N PRO A 359 -10.05 -20.98 14.20
CA PRO A 359 -9.35 -21.53 15.35
C PRO A 359 -7.83 -21.54 15.19
N ARG A 360 -7.35 -21.87 13.99
CA ARG A 360 -5.92 -21.82 13.62
C ARG A 360 -5.34 -20.41 13.72
N GLU A 361 -6.11 -19.41 13.34
CA GLU A 361 -5.70 -18.00 13.46
C GLU A 361 -5.65 -17.51 14.91
N LEU A 362 -6.57 -17.95 15.78
CA LEU A 362 -6.47 -17.65 17.21
C LEU A 362 -5.27 -18.36 17.86
N ALA A 363 -4.90 -19.56 17.41
CA ALA A 363 -3.64 -20.19 17.83
C ALA A 363 -2.40 -19.44 17.32
N ALA A 364 -2.45 -18.88 16.11
CA ALA A 364 -1.40 -17.99 15.60
C ALA A 364 -1.28 -16.69 16.42
N LEU A 365 -2.42 -16.11 16.85
CA LEU A 365 -2.41 -14.99 17.78
C LEU A 365 -1.80 -15.38 19.13
N ARG A 366 -2.18 -16.53 19.69
CA ARG A 366 -1.59 -17.08 20.93
C ARG A 366 -0.07 -17.16 20.84
N GLN A 367 0.46 -17.73 19.75
CA GLN A 367 1.90 -17.83 19.53
C GLN A 367 2.58 -16.45 19.45
N SER A 368 1.93 -15.49 18.77
CA SER A 368 2.44 -14.12 18.65
C SER A 368 2.51 -13.42 20.01
N LEU A 369 1.48 -13.56 20.84
CA LEU A 369 1.43 -12.98 22.19
C LEU A 369 2.43 -13.63 23.14
N ALA A 370 2.75 -14.91 22.96
CA ALA A 370 3.75 -15.61 23.75
C ALA A 370 5.17 -15.03 23.58
N ALA A 371 5.46 -14.37 22.44
CA ALA A 371 6.76 -13.76 22.18
C ALA A 371 6.96 -12.42 22.92
N LEU A 372 5.87 -11.70 23.27
CA LEU A 372 5.95 -10.33 23.79
C LEU A 372 6.79 -10.17 25.05
N PRO A 373 6.70 -11.04 26.09
CA PRO A 373 7.54 -10.91 27.28
C PRO A 373 9.03 -10.97 26.97
N ALA A 374 9.45 -11.86 26.05
CA ALA A 374 10.84 -11.98 25.65
C ALA A 374 11.32 -10.75 24.86
N VAL A 375 10.47 -10.18 23.99
CA VAL A 375 10.80 -8.93 23.29
C VAL A 375 10.95 -7.77 24.28
N ALA A 376 10.04 -7.66 25.26
CA ALA A 376 10.13 -6.64 26.31
C ALA A 376 11.40 -6.79 27.17
N GLU A 377 11.80 -8.03 27.51
CA GLU A 377 13.03 -8.30 28.24
C GLU A 377 14.27 -7.87 27.47
N LEU A 378 14.34 -8.18 26.17
CA LEU A 378 15.43 -7.78 25.28
C LEU A 378 15.52 -6.25 25.12
N LEU A 379 14.39 -5.54 25.05
CA LEU A 379 14.37 -4.08 25.06
C LEU A 379 14.83 -3.51 26.41
N GLY A 380 14.47 -4.16 27.51
CA GLY A 380 14.99 -3.83 28.84
C GLY A 380 16.50 -4.07 28.95
N GLU A 381 17.02 -5.14 28.32
CA GLU A 381 18.45 -5.39 28.22
C GLU A 381 19.16 -4.31 27.40
N LEU A 382 18.61 -3.95 26.24
CA LEU A 382 19.11 -2.86 25.41
C LEU A 382 19.20 -1.55 26.20
N ALA A 383 18.14 -1.21 26.94
CA ALA A 383 18.11 -0.03 27.80
C ALA A 383 19.20 -0.08 28.89
N ARG A 384 19.39 -1.22 29.56
CA ARG A 384 20.44 -1.39 30.60
C ARG A 384 21.85 -1.28 30.03
N ARG A 385 22.11 -1.85 28.85
CA ARG A 385 23.43 -1.81 28.21
C ARG A 385 23.80 -0.40 27.72
N ARG A 386 22.81 0.39 27.34
CA ARG A 386 22.99 1.79 26.94
C ARG A 386 23.03 2.77 28.12
N ALA A 387 22.56 2.38 29.30
CA ALA A 387 22.67 3.22 30.48
C ALA A 387 24.16 3.49 30.77
N PRO A 388 24.57 4.75 31.00
CA PRO A 388 25.94 5.05 31.33
C PRO A 388 26.30 4.31 32.63
N LEU A 389 27.46 3.66 32.64
CA LEU A 389 28.06 3.07 33.84
C LEU A 389 28.32 4.22 34.84
N LEU A 390 27.34 4.55 35.66
CA LEU A 390 27.55 5.35 36.86
C LEU A 390 28.31 4.46 37.83
N THR A 391 29.64 4.49 37.77
CA THR A 391 30.49 3.99 38.85
C THR A 391 30.10 4.70 40.14
N GLU A 392 29.71 3.92 41.16
CA GLU A 392 29.48 4.38 42.52
C GLU A 392 30.70 5.20 42.99
N GLY A 393 30.52 6.52 43.16
CA GLY A 393 31.56 7.38 43.75
C GLY A 393 31.65 8.82 43.24
N GLN A 394 31.05 9.18 42.10
CA GLN A 394 31.04 10.58 41.64
C GLN A 394 29.77 11.30 42.10
N VAL A 395 29.83 11.81 43.33
CA VAL A 395 28.95 12.90 43.79
C VAL A 395 29.17 14.09 42.83
N PRO A 396 28.12 14.72 42.27
CA PRO A 396 28.29 15.93 41.46
C PRO A 396 28.74 17.07 42.38
N GLY A 397 30.04 17.36 42.37
CA GLY A 397 30.56 18.64 42.82
C GLY A 397 30.23 19.71 41.79
N ASP A 398 29.70 20.83 42.25
CA ASP A 398 29.37 22.06 41.53
C ASP A 398 30.13 22.26 40.20
N LEU A 399 29.42 22.19 39.08
CA LEU A 399 29.89 22.70 37.78
C LEU A 399 28.72 23.36 37.03
N SER A 400 28.76 24.69 37.01
CA SER A 400 27.79 25.61 36.43
C SER A 400 27.94 25.82 34.91
N ASP A 401 28.36 24.81 34.14
CA ASP A 401 28.49 24.90 32.68
C ASP A 401 27.55 23.89 31.97
N GLY A 402 26.29 24.33 31.78
CA GLY A 402 25.14 23.51 31.42
C GLY A 402 24.93 23.17 29.93
N ALA A 403 25.98 23.00 29.12
CA ALA A 403 25.84 22.65 27.70
C ALA A 403 26.31 21.23 27.32
N GLY A 404 27.32 20.68 28.02
CA GLY A 404 27.90 19.37 27.67
C GLY A 404 27.23 18.15 28.32
N LEU A 405 26.58 18.32 29.46
CA LEU A 405 26.07 17.22 30.29
C LEU A 405 24.61 16.80 29.98
N LYS A 406 23.80 17.68 29.38
CA LYS A 406 22.43 17.33 28.96
C LYS A 406 22.41 16.27 27.86
N GLY A 407 23.35 16.33 26.91
CA GLY A 407 23.45 15.35 25.82
C GLY A 407 23.85 13.93 26.27
N GLN A 408 24.55 13.79 27.41
CA GLN A 408 24.94 12.48 27.95
C GLN A 408 23.86 11.86 28.85
N ALA A 409 23.04 12.68 29.51
CA ALA A 409 21.91 12.21 30.30
C ALA A 409 20.72 11.73 29.45
N ASP A 410 20.50 12.32 28.27
CA ASP A 410 19.45 11.89 27.33
C ASP A 410 19.84 10.65 26.50
N ALA A 411 21.14 10.43 26.24
CA ALA A 411 21.64 9.24 25.55
C ALA A 411 21.42 7.92 26.32
N ALA A 412 21.12 8.02 27.62
CA ALA A 412 20.93 6.90 28.54
C ALA A 412 19.54 6.25 28.47
N ARG A 413 18.54 6.92 27.88
CA ARG A 413 17.16 6.42 27.82
C ARG A 413 16.90 5.74 26.49
N LEU A 414 16.18 4.62 26.53
CA LEU A 414 15.71 3.94 25.33
C LEU A 414 14.89 4.93 24.49
N PRO A 415 15.17 5.09 23.18
CA PRO A 415 14.35 5.94 22.31
C PRO A 415 12.87 5.57 22.42
N VAL A 416 11.99 6.57 22.55
CA VAL A 416 10.54 6.38 22.73
C VAL A 416 9.92 5.50 21.64
N LEU A 417 10.48 5.55 20.42
CA LEU A 417 10.03 4.73 19.30
C LEU A 417 10.22 3.22 19.50
N LEU A 418 11.10 2.80 20.42
CA LEU A 418 11.35 1.40 20.78
C LEU A 418 10.50 0.93 21.97
N ASP A 419 9.62 1.78 22.50
CA ASP A 419 8.72 1.41 23.59
C ASP A 419 7.58 0.51 23.08
N LEU A 420 7.40 -0.64 23.74
CA LEU A 420 6.28 -1.57 23.51
C LEU A 420 5.03 -1.21 24.30
N GLY A 421 5.15 -0.36 25.32
CA GLY A 421 4.12 -0.11 26.30
C GLY A 421 4.09 -1.15 27.43
N GLU A 422 3.28 -0.88 28.46
CA GLU A 422 3.19 -1.71 29.66
C GLU A 422 2.29 -2.94 29.49
N ASP A 423 1.33 -2.86 28.57
CA ASP A 423 0.33 -3.92 28.36
C ASP A 423 0.79 -4.96 27.34
N LEU A 424 1.28 -6.09 27.86
CA LEU A 424 1.72 -7.23 27.06
C LEU A 424 0.62 -8.27 26.80
N LEU A 425 -0.66 -7.93 27.02
CA LEU A 425 -1.83 -8.77 26.70
C LEU A 425 -1.79 -10.17 27.34
N GLN A 426 -1.22 -10.28 28.55
CA GLN A 426 -1.04 -11.55 29.25
C GLN A 426 -2.37 -12.25 29.57
N ASP A 427 -3.43 -11.48 29.83
CA ASP A 427 -4.79 -11.96 30.06
C ASP A 427 -5.39 -12.62 28.81
N VAL A 428 -5.22 -11.99 27.64
CA VAL A 428 -5.66 -12.53 26.34
C VAL A 428 -4.88 -13.80 26.01
N HIS A 429 -3.56 -13.76 26.18
CA HIS A 429 -2.70 -14.92 25.99
C HIS A 429 -3.11 -16.09 26.91
N ALA A 430 -3.33 -15.83 28.21
CA ALA A 430 -3.75 -16.84 29.16
C ALA A 430 -5.12 -17.46 28.81
N ALA A 431 -6.08 -16.65 28.34
CA ALA A 431 -7.38 -17.14 27.90
C ALA A 431 -7.25 -18.09 26.68
N LEU A 432 -6.41 -17.73 25.71
CA LEU A 432 -6.13 -18.56 24.53
C LEU A 432 -5.44 -19.89 24.92
N VAL A 433 -4.42 -19.84 25.79
CA VAL A 433 -3.69 -21.04 26.26
C VAL A 433 -4.61 -21.99 27.03
N ARG A 434 -5.46 -21.46 27.91
CA ARG A 434 -6.38 -22.25 28.73
C ARG A 434 -7.39 -23.02 27.88
N LEU A 435 -7.91 -22.39 26.83
CA LEU A 435 -9.09 -22.89 26.13
C LEU A 435 -8.78 -23.61 24.81
N LEU A 436 -7.81 -23.13 24.02
CA LEU A 436 -7.48 -23.73 22.72
C LEU A 436 -6.47 -24.86 22.85
N VAL A 437 -6.64 -25.90 22.04
CA VAL A 437 -5.61 -26.93 21.81
C VAL A 437 -4.38 -26.34 21.10
N ASP A 438 -3.29 -27.09 21.07
CA ASP A 438 -2.04 -26.61 20.49
C ASP A 438 -2.10 -26.49 18.95
N ASP A 439 -2.73 -27.47 18.30
CA ASP A 439 -2.93 -27.52 16.85
C ASP A 439 -4.44 -27.61 16.53
N PRO A 440 -5.18 -26.49 16.58
CA PRO A 440 -6.62 -26.52 16.32
C PRO A 440 -6.92 -26.71 14.82
N PRO A 441 -8.11 -27.24 14.49
CA PRO A 441 -8.53 -27.42 13.10
C PRO A 441 -8.62 -26.10 12.33
N ALA A 442 -8.59 -26.18 11.00
CA ALA A 442 -8.76 -25.03 10.13
C ALA A 442 -10.16 -24.41 10.23
N HIS A 443 -11.19 -25.24 10.40
CA HIS A 443 -12.58 -24.81 10.45
C HIS A 443 -13.26 -25.22 11.75
N GLN A 444 -14.11 -24.33 12.27
CA GLN A 444 -14.89 -24.57 13.50
C GLN A 444 -15.84 -25.76 13.38
N ARG A 445 -16.33 -26.06 12.16
CA ARG A 445 -17.24 -27.18 11.89
C ARG A 445 -16.62 -28.56 12.13
N ASP A 446 -15.29 -28.64 12.13
CA ASP A 446 -14.57 -29.90 12.24
C ASP A 446 -14.46 -30.37 13.71
N GLY A 447 -14.67 -29.45 14.67
CA GLY A 447 -14.54 -29.70 16.11
C GLY A 447 -13.11 -30.06 16.55
N GLY A 448 -12.91 -30.28 17.84
CA GLY A 448 -11.60 -30.59 18.42
C GLY A 448 -10.66 -29.39 18.55
N MET A 449 -11.22 -28.20 18.71
CA MET A 449 -10.52 -26.93 18.95
C MET A 449 -10.31 -26.62 20.43
N ILE A 450 -11.07 -27.24 21.34
CA ILE A 450 -11.03 -26.95 22.78
C ILE A 450 -10.19 -27.98 23.55
N ARG A 451 -9.36 -27.50 24.48
CA ARG A 451 -8.48 -28.32 25.30
C ARG A 451 -9.29 -29.17 26.30
N ALA A 452 -8.91 -30.43 26.47
CA ALA A 452 -9.49 -31.30 27.49
C ALA A 452 -9.30 -30.71 28.90
N GLY A 453 -10.33 -30.78 29.75
CA GLY A 453 -10.31 -30.17 31.08
C GLY A 453 -10.66 -28.67 31.10
N ALA A 454 -10.88 -28.03 29.95
CA ALA A 454 -11.23 -26.60 29.89
C ALA A 454 -12.71 -26.33 30.19
N ASP A 455 -13.60 -27.29 29.92
CA ASP A 455 -15.04 -27.18 30.18
C ASP A 455 -15.62 -28.54 30.62
N PRO A 456 -16.14 -28.65 31.86
CA PRO A 456 -16.64 -29.91 32.40
C PRO A 456 -17.79 -30.52 31.61
N GLU A 457 -18.64 -29.68 31.00
CA GLU A 457 -19.77 -30.16 30.20
C GLU A 457 -19.29 -30.73 28.87
N LEU A 458 -18.37 -30.07 28.18
CA LEU A 458 -17.72 -30.63 26.99
C LEU A 458 -17.03 -31.96 27.29
N ASP A 459 -16.26 -32.04 28.38
CA ASP A 459 -15.58 -33.27 28.78
C ASP A 459 -16.57 -34.41 29.06
N ARG A 460 -17.72 -34.10 29.68
CA ARG A 460 -18.80 -35.08 29.89
C ARG A 460 -19.36 -35.61 28.57
N GLN A 461 -19.60 -34.75 27.60
CA GLN A 461 -20.12 -35.14 26.28
C GLN A 461 -19.08 -35.95 25.47
N LEU A 462 -17.80 -35.56 25.53
CA LEU A 462 -16.71 -36.32 24.93
C LEU A 462 -16.55 -37.70 25.57
N GLY A 463 -16.70 -37.79 26.90
CA GLY A 463 -16.73 -39.06 27.62
C GLY A 463 -17.87 -39.98 27.18
N LEU A 464 -19.09 -39.43 26.97
CA LEU A 464 -20.22 -40.20 26.44
C LEU A 464 -19.99 -40.69 25.00
N ARG A 465 -19.37 -39.86 24.15
CA ARG A 465 -18.97 -40.24 22.79
C ARG A 465 -17.97 -41.39 22.81
N ASP A 466 -16.94 -41.28 23.64
CA ASP A 466 -15.82 -42.24 23.67
C ASP A 466 -16.23 -43.56 24.35
N GLY A 467 -16.99 -43.51 25.44
CA GLY A 467 -17.61 -44.69 26.07
C GLY A 467 -18.58 -45.43 25.13
N GLY A 468 -19.21 -44.71 24.20
CA GLY A 468 -20.01 -45.31 23.13
C GLY A 468 -19.22 -46.24 22.21
N ARG A 469 -17.94 -45.96 21.93
CA ARG A 469 -17.10 -46.83 21.10
C ARG A 469 -16.77 -48.14 21.80
N GLU A 470 -16.48 -48.09 23.09
CA GLU A 470 -16.24 -49.29 23.91
C GLU A 470 -17.49 -50.16 24.00
N ALA A 471 -18.66 -49.53 24.17
CA ALA A 471 -19.95 -50.23 24.15
C ALA A 471 -20.22 -50.93 22.80
N LEU A 472 -19.92 -50.28 21.67
CA LEU A 472 -20.07 -50.89 20.33
C LEU A 472 -19.16 -52.11 20.14
N ALA A 473 -17.91 -52.06 20.63
CA ALA A 473 -17.00 -53.20 20.59
C ALA A 473 -17.52 -54.37 21.45
N ALA A 474 -18.10 -54.06 22.62
CA ALA A 474 -18.73 -55.06 23.48
C ALA A 474 -19.98 -55.69 22.84
N ILE A 475 -20.81 -54.89 22.15
CA ILE A 475 -21.96 -55.37 21.36
C ILE A 475 -21.48 -56.29 20.24
N GLU A 476 -20.44 -55.91 19.49
CA GLU A 476 -19.88 -56.74 18.41
C GLU A 476 -19.40 -58.10 18.92
N ALA A 477 -18.63 -58.12 20.01
CA ALA A 477 -18.11 -59.36 20.60
C ALA A 477 -19.24 -60.28 21.07
N ARG A 478 -20.21 -59.70 21.79
CA ARG A 478 -21.37 -60.44 22.31
C ARG A 478 -22.25 -60.99 21.19
N GLU A 479 -22.53 -60.21 20.15
CA GLU A 479 -23.35 -60.68 19.03
C GLU A 479 -22.62 -61.71 18.16
N ARG A 480 -21.28 -61.63 18.01
CA ARG A 480 -20.49 -62.69 17.37
C ARG A 480 -20.61 -64.02 18.11
N GLU A 481 -20.47 -63.99 19.43
CA GLU A 481 -20.56 -65.18 20.28
C GLU A 481 -21.98 -65.76 20.28
N ARG A 482 -23.00 -64.90 20.43
CA ARG A 482 -24.42 -65.29 20.47
C ARG A 482 -24.91 -65.94 19.16
N THR A 483 -24.50 -65.39 18.03
CA THR A 483 -25.00 -65.83 16.70
C THR A 483 -24.11 -66.91 16.04
N GLY A 484 -22.88 -67.09 16.52
CA GLY A 484 -21.89 -67.96 15.89
C GLY A 484 -21.43 -67.48 14.50
N ILE A 485 -21.59 -66.18 14.22
CA ILE A 485 -21.20 -65.54 12.96
C ILE A 485 -19.84 -64.85 13.18
N ALA A 486 -18.74 -65.58 12.96
CA ALA A 486 -17.38 -65.08 13.24
C ALA A 486 -17.03 -63.77 12.49
N ASN A 487 -17.63 -63.53 11.32
CA ASN A 487 -17.34 -62.38 10.47
C ASN A 487 -18.30 -61.19 10.69
N LEU A 488 -19.23 -61.28 11.65
CA LEU A 488 -20.16 -60.20 11.98
C LEU A 488 -19.37 -58.95 12.37
N ARG A 489 -19.68 -57.79 11.79
CA ARG A 489 -19.02 -56.51 12.12
C ARG A 489 -20.04 -55.43 12.37
N VAL A 490 -19.82 -54.63 13.41
CA VAL A 490 -20.55 -53.39 13.63
C VAL A 490 -19.82 -52.29 12.86
N GLN A 491 -20.49 -51.68 11.89
CA GLN A 491 -19.93 -50.63 11.04
C GLN A 491 -20.84 -49.40 11.03
N HIS A 492 -20.30 -48.27 10.60
CA HIS A 492 -21.03 -47.01 10.48
C HIS A 492 -21.07 -46.53 9.03
N ASN A 493 -22.21 -45.95 8.62
CA ASN A 493 -22.42 -45.34 7.32
C ASN A 493 -23.18 -44.02 7.50
N ARG A 494 -22.81 -42.99 6.73
CA ARG A 494 -23.41 -41.63 6.80
C ARG A 494 -24.91 -41.55 6.53
N VAL A 495 -25.49 -42.50 5.81
CA VAL A 495 -26.90 -42.54 5.37
C VAL A 495 -27.78 -43.35 6.32
N PHE A 496 -27.27 -44.44 6.89
CA PHE A 496 -28.09 -45.42 7.63
C PHE A 496 -27.72 -45.61 9.09
N GLY A 497 -26.59 -45.04 9.54
CA GLY A 497 -26.16 -45.11 10.92
C GLY A 497 -25.20 -46.25 11.22
N TYR A 498 -25.22 -46.71 12.48
CA TYR A 498 -24.55 -47.95 12.88
C TYR A 498 -25.38 -49.16 12.43
N TYR A 499 -24.71 -50.19 11.93
CA TYR A 499 -25.35 -51.42 11.48
C TYR A 499 -24.45 -52.63 11.72
N ILE A 500 -25.10 -53.79 11.79
CA ILE A 500 -24.46 -55.10 11.84
C ILE A 500 -24.44 -55.65 10.41
N GLU A 501 -23.24 -55.90 9.87
CA GLU A 501 -23.06 -56.48 8.54
C GLU A 501 -22.89 -58.00 8.63
N VAL A 502 -23.70 -58.74 7.88
CA VAL A 502 -23.68 -60.21 7.81
C VAL A 502 -23.61 -60.67 6.35
N LEU A 503 -22.71 -61.60 6.04
CA LEU A 503 -22.55 -62.15 4.69
C LEU A 503 -23.78 -62.97 4.26
N LYS A 504 -24.10 -62.94 2.97
CA LYS A 504 -25.25 -63.68 2.41
C LYS A 504 -25.22 -65.19 2.70
N THR A 505 -24.03 -65.78 2.83
CA THR A 505 -23.84 -67.20 3.15
C THR A 505 -24.26 -67.57 4.57
N GLN A 506 -24.46 -66.59 5.46
CA GLN A 506 -24.73 -66.78 6.88
C GLN A 506 -26.09 -66.22 7.32
N LEU A 507 -26.95 -65.81 6.37
CA LEU A 507 -28.26 -65.20 6.65
C LEU A 507 -29.21 -66.10 7.45
N SER A 508 -29.10 -67.42 7.29
CA SER A 508 -29.89 -68.39 8.05
C SER A 508 -29.62 -68.36 9.55
N ARG A 509 -28.52 -67.73 9.98
CA ARG A 509 -28.12 -67.56 11.39
C ARG A 509 -28.48 -66.19 11.95
N VAL A 510 -29.07 -65.31 11.15
CA VAL A 510 -29.49 -63.98 11.60
C VAL A 510 -30.73 -64.12 12.49
N PRO A 511 -30.71 -63.58 13.72
CA PRO A 511 -31.86 -63.64 14.62
C PRO A 511 -33.08 -62.86 14.08
N ALA A 512 -34.29 -63.27 14.49
CA ALA A 512 -35.54 -62.66 13.98
C ALA A 512 -35.75 -61.23 14.47
N GLU A 513 -35.14 -60.84 15.59
CA GLU A 513 -35.22 -59.50 16.17
C GLU A 513 -34.36 -58.46 15.45
N TYR A 514 -33.51 -58.88 14.51
CA TYR A 514 -32.69 -57.97 13.70
C TYR A 514 -33.55 -57.28 12.64
N VAL A 515 -33.61 -55.95 12.66
CA VAL A 515 -34.35 -55.18 11.67
C VAL A 515 -33.45 -54.88 10.47
N ARG A 516 -33.80 -55.40 9.30
CA ARG A 516 -33.02 -55.20 8.07
C ARG A 516 -33.08 -53.73 7.59
N LYS A 517 -31.92 -53.12 7.36
CA LYS A 517 -31.75 -51.73 6.89
C LYS A 517 -31.38 -51.64 5.41
N GLN A 518 -30.46 -52.48 4.94
CA GLN A 518 -29.93 -52.39 3.57
C GLN A 518 -29.43 -53.76 3.09
N THR A 519 -29.61 -54.05 1.80
CA THR A 519 -29.02 -55.21 1.14
C THR A 519 -27.96 -54.74 0.15
N THR A 520 -26.77 -55.35 0.19
CA THR A 520 -25.67 -55.11 -0.74
C THR A 520 -25.43 -56.33 -1.63
N ALA A 521 -24.46 -56.26 -2.54
CA ALA A 521 -24.11 -57.37 -3.42
C ALA A 521 -23.77 -58.66 -2.63
N ASN A 522 -22.99 -58.53 -1.55
CA ASN A 522 -22.40 -59.67 -0.82
C ASN A 522 -22.89 -59.84 0.64
N ALA A 523 -23.59 -58.84 1.19
CA ALA A 523 -24.00 -58.82 2.60
C ALA A 523 -25.38 -58.18 2.81
N GLU A 524 -26.02 -58.49 3.94
CA GLU A 524 -27.17 -57.75 4.47
C GLU A 524 -26.78 -56.99 5.75
N ARG A 525 -27.37 -55.81 5.93
CA ARG A 525 -27.12 -54.89 7.03
C ARG A 525 -28.35 -54.79 7.91
N TYR A 526 -28.17 -54.96 9.21
CA TYR A 526 -29.23 -54.99 10.21
C TYR A 526 -29.01 -53.98 11.33
N VAL A 527 -30.07 -53.63 12.05
CA VAL A 527 -30.02 -52.83 13.28
C VAL A 527 -30.82 -53.54 14.38
N THR A 528 -30.32 -53.48 15.61
CA THR A 528 -30.99 -53.97 16.83
C THR A 528 -31.51 -52.79 17.66
N ALA A 529 -32.47 -53.01 18.56
CA ALA A 529 -32.96 -51.96 19.48
C ALA A 529 -31.82 -51.33 20.32
N GLU A 530 -30.95 -52.15 20.91
CA GLU A 530 -29.78 -51.70 21.69
C GLU A 530 -28.84 -50.82 20.84
N LEU A 531 -28.49 -51.26 19.63
CA LEU A 531 -27.65 -50.50 18.70
C LEU A 531 -28.28 -49.15 18.30
N ALA A 532 -29.61 -49.10 18.12
CA ALA A 532 -30.32 -47.87 17.78
C ALA A 532 -30.38 -46.87 18.96
N GLU A 533 -30.54 -47.36 20.19
CA GLU A 533 -30.49 -46.54 21.42
C GLU A 533 -29.08 -45.96 21.62
N HIS A 534 -28.05 -46.81 21.50
CA HIS A 534 -26.66 -46.37 21.56
C HIS A 534 -26.31 -45.37 20.45
N GLU A 535 -26.75 -45.61 19.22
CA GLU A 535 -26.57 -44.66 18.12
C GLU A 535 -27.17 -43.30 18.46
N THR A 536 -28.40 -43.27 18.98
CA THR A 536 -29.08 -42.02 19.36
C THR A 536 -28.32 -41.29 20.46
N ALA A 537 -27.86 -42.00 21.49
CA ALA A 537 -27.08 -41.43 22.59
C ALA A 537 -25.72 -40.87 22.11
N VAL A 538 -25.00 -41.62 21.28
CA VAL A 538 -23.68 -41.21 20.74
C VAL A 538 -23.82 -40.03 19.78
N LEU A 539 -24.77 -40.08 18.84
CA LEU A 539 -25.01 -38.97 17.91
C LEU A 539 -25.47 -37.71 18.65
N GLY A 540 -26.32 -37.85 19.67
CA GLY A 540 -26.71 -36.75 20.55
C GLY A 540 -25.52 -36.13 21.29
N ALA A 541 -24.64 -36.97 21.86
CA ALA A 541 -23.42 -36.51 22.52
C ALA A 541 -22.43 -35.82 21.57
N VAL A 542 -22.26 -36.33 20.34
CA VAL A 542 -21.42 -35.70 19.30
C VAL A 542 -21.96 -34.32 18.91
N ALA A 543 -23.27 -34.22 18.69
CA ALA A 543 -23.91 -32.94 18.36
C ALA A 543 -23.80 -31.93 19.51
N ALA A 544 -24.08 -32.37 20.75
CA ALA A 544 -23.98 -31.54 21.94
C ALA A 544 -22.54 -31.09 22.23
N ALA A 545 -21.56 -31.98 22.04
CA ALA A 545 -20.14 -31.65 22.15
C ALA A 545 -19.76 -30.56 21.14
N LEU A 546 -20.11 -30.74 19.87
CA LEU A 546 -19.81 -29.77 18.81
C LEU A 546 -20.48 -28.41 19.06
N GLU A 547 -21.73 -28.41 19.51
CA GLU A 547 -22.45 -27.18 19.87
C GLU A 547 -21.79 -26.46 21.04
N ARG A 548 -21.47 -27.18 22.12
CA ARG A 548 -20.77 -26.61 23.28
C ARG A 548 -19.41 -26.05 22.90
N GLU A 549 -18.69 -26.76 22.03
CA GLU A 549 -17.40 -26.34 21.51
C GLU A 549 -17.50 -25.01 20.75
N GLN A 550 -18.49 -24.88 19.85
CA GLN A 550 -18.76 -23.65 19.12
C GLN A 550 -19.13 -22.47 20.03
N GLN A 551 -19.87 -22.73 21.11
CA GLN A 551 -20.20 -21.71 22.11
C GLN A 551 -18.94 -21.20 22.82
N LEU A 552 -18.08 -22.11 23.29
CA LEU A 552 -16.82 -21.78 23.97
C LEU A 552 -15.88 -20.99 23.04
N PHE A 553 -15.77 -21.41 21.78
CA PHE A 553 -14.98 -20.70 20.78
C PHE A 553 -15.53 -19.30 20.49
N THR A 554 -16.86 -19.17 20.38
CA THR A 554 -17.51 -17.86 20.17
C THR A 554 -17.23 -16.91 21.33
N ALA A 555 -17.34 -17.39 22.58
CA ALA A 555 -17.03 -16.59 23.77
C ALA A 555 -15.55 -16.16 23.82
N LEU A 556 -14.63 -17.05 23.45
CA LEU A 556 -13.21 -16.72 23.35
C LEU A 556 -12.94 -15.66 22.29
N ARG A 557 -13.57 -15.79 21.11
CA ARG A 557 -13.47 -14.79 20.04
C ARG A 557 -14.00 -13.43 20.50
N GLU A 558 -15.09 -13.39 21.26
CA GLU A 558 -15.63 -12.16 21.84
C GLU A 558 -14.67 -11.52 22.85
N GLN A 559 -13.98 -12.32 23.68
CA GLN A 559 -12.91 -11.82 24.55
C GLN A 559 -11.75 -11.20 23.76
N VAL A 560 -11.29 -11.85 22.69
CA VAL A 560 -10.24 -11.31 21.82
C VAL A 560 -10.70 -10.03 21.12
N SER A 561 -11.94 -10.01 20.61
CA SER A 561 -12.58 -8.84 20.00
C SER A 561 -12.64 -7.64 20.95
N ALA A 562 -12.95 -7.87 22.23
CA ALA A 562 -12.98 -6.83 23.25
C ALA A 562 -11.58 -6.26 23.57
N ALA A 563 -10.51 -7.01 23.34
CA ALA A 563 -9.13 -6.55 23.50
C ALA A 563 -8.56 -5.88 22.23
N GLY A 564 -9.40 -5.63 21.20
CA GLY A 564 -8.97 -5.15 19.89
C GLY A 564 -8.07 -3.91 19.92
N ASP A 565 -8.42 -2.88 20.69
CA ASP A 565 -7.62 -1.65 20.75
C ASP A 565 -6.24 -1.86 21.37
N ARG A 566 -6.16 -2.74 22.38
CA ARG A 566 -4.91 -3.14 23.05
C ARG A 566 -4.03 -3.93 22.07
N LEU A 567 -4.63 -4.84 21.30
CA LEU A 567 -3.95 -5.63 20.27
C LEU A 567 -3.37 -4.74 19.15
N LEU A 568 -4.11 -3.73 18.71
CA LEU A 568 -3.65 -2.78 17.69
C LEU A 568 -2.50 -1.90 18.18
N ALA A 569 -2.55 -1.42 19.42
CA ALA A 569 -1.48 -0.63 20.01
C ALA A 569 -0.15 -1.40 20.05
N VAL A 570 -0.19 -2.67 20.49
CA VAL A 570 0.98 -3.55 20.52
C VAL A 570 1.45 -3.89 19.10
N ALA A 571 0.53 -4.16 18.16
CA ALA A 571 0.87 -4.43 16.77
C ALA A 571 1.62 -3.23 16.14
N GLU A 572 1.20 -2.01 16.41
CA GLU A 572 1.88 -0.81 15.93
C GLU A 572 3.28 -0.65 16.53
N ALA A 573 3.42 -0.92 17.84
CA ALA A 573 4.73 -0.84 18.51
C ALA A 573 5.72 -1.88 17.96
N LEU A 574 5.25 -3.12 17.75
CA LEU A 574 6.05 -4.18 17.13
C LEU A 574 6.41 -3.85 15.68
N ALA A 575 5.47 -3.29 14.90
CA ALA A 575 5.76 -2.86 13.54
C ALA A 575 6.86 -1.79 13.52
N ARG A 576 6.82 -0.79 14.42
CA ARG A 576 7.89 0.22 14.54
C ARG A 576 9.23 -0.42 14.90
N LEU A 577 9.25 -1.29 15.90
CA LEU A 577 10.44 -2.01 16.33
C LEU A 577 11.05 -2.83 15.19
N ASP A 578 10.22 -3.57 14.45
CA ASP A 578 10.63 -4.42 13.33
C ASP A 578 11.26 -3.60 12.19
N VAL A 579 10.65 -2.46 11.83
CA VAL A 579 11.23 -1.54 10.83
C VAL A 579 12.59 -1.01 11.30
N LEU A 580 12.68 -0.52 12.54
CA LEU A 580 13.91 0.08 13.08
C LEU A 580 15.03 -0.97 13.21
N ALA A 581 14.71 -2.19 13.63
CA ALA A 581 15.64 -3.31 13.67
C ALA A 581 16.07 -3.75 12.27
N GLY A 582 15.15 -3.77 11.31
CA GLY A 582 15.45 -4.05 9.89
C GLY A 582 16.37 -3.01 9.28
N LEU A 583 16.13 -1.71 9.52
CA LEU A 583 16.99 -0.64 9.03
C LEU A 583 18.39 -0.68 9.66
N ALA A 584 18.51 -1.03 10.95
CA ALA A 584 19.80 -1.23 11.61
C ALA A 584 20.56 -2.44 11.03
N GLU A 585 19.87 -3.54 10.73
CA GLU A 585 20.45 -4.71 10.06
C GLU A 585 20.99 -4.35 8.67
N ILE A 586 20.21 -3.62 7.86
CA ILE A 586 20.64 -3.13 6.55
C ILE A 586 21.86 -2.21 6.69
N ALA A 587 21.88 -1.34 7.70
CA ALA A 587 22.99 -0.43 7.92
C ALA A 587 24.29 -1.18 8.24
N GLU A 588 24.23 -2.23 9.07
CA GLU A 588 25.40 -3.07 9.34
C GLU A 588 25.82 -3.89 8.11
N ALA A 589 24.88 -4.59 7.47
CA ALA A 589 25.17 -5.50 6.36
C ALA A 589 25.74 -4.79 5.13
N HIS A 590 25.36 -3.53 4.90
CA HIS A 590 25.73 -2.76 3.71
C HIS A 590 26.59 -1.52 4.03
N ALA A 591 27.08 -1.41 5.27
CA ALA A 591 27.89 -0.29 5.75
C ALA A 591 27.26 1.07 5.45
N TYR A 592 25.98 1.25 5.81
CA TYR A 592 25.34 2.56 5.71
C TYR A 592 25.73 3.41 6.92
N VAL A 593 25.72 4.72 6.72
CA VAL A 593 26.15 5.69 7.74
C VAL A 593 24.98 6.57 8.17
N ARG A 594 25.03 7.02 9.43
CA ARG A 594 24.08 8.01 9.95
C ARG A 594 24.23 9.32 9.16
N PRO A 595 23.18 9.83 8.49
CA PRO A 595 23.26 11.13 7.84
C PRO A 595 23.23 12.27 8.88
N ASP A 596 24.02 13.32 8.63
CA ASP A 596 23.91 14.59 9.34
C ASP A 596 22.74 15.40 8.77
N MET A 597 21.60 15.35 9.47
CA MET A 597 20.38 16.05 9.07
C MET A 597 20.40 17.51 9.54
N VAL A 598 20.21 18.44 8.60
CA VAL A 598 20.28 19.90 8.85
C VAL A 598 19.11 20.66 8.22
N GLU A 599 18.87 21.91 8.64
CA GLU A 599 17.77 22.73 8.09
C GLU A 599 18.12 23.33 6.73
N GLU A 600 19.39 23.65 6.51
CA GLU A 600 19.85 24.33 5.31
C GLU A 600 19.65 23.43 4.08
N PRO A 601 19.31 23.98 2.91
CA PRO A 601 19.11 23.21 1.67
C PRO A 601 20.46 22.76 1.07
N VAL A 602 21.08 21.76 1.72
CA VAL A 602 22.32 21.08 1.32
C VAL A 602 22.07 19.62 0.98
N LEU A 603 22.87 19.06 0.09
CA LEU A 603 23.00 17.62 -0.13
C LEU A 603 24.46 17.36 -0.48
N ASP A 604 25.25 17.06 0.54
CA ASP A 604 26.65 16.68 0.40
C ASP A 604 26.77 15.17 0.67
N ILE A 605 27.28 14.41 -0.29
CA ILE A 605 27.42 12.95 -0.24
C ILE A 605 28.87 12.61 -0.60
N GLU A 606 29.56 11.90 0.30
CA GLU A 606 30.91 11.38 0.10
C GLU A 606 30.85 9.88 -0.13
N GLU A 607 31.42 9.43 -1.25
CA GLU A 607 31.46 8.02 -1.69
C GLU A 607 30.06 7.36 -1.65
N GLY A 608 29.07 8.08 -2.20
CA GLY A 608 27.67 7.65 -2.26
C GLY A 608 27.48 6.46 -3.18
N ARG A 609 26.56 5.57 -2.82
CA ARG A 609 26.23 4.36 -3.57
C ARG A 609 24.73 4.27 -3.83
N HIS A 610 24.35 3.75 -5.00
CA HIS A 610 22.95 3.55 -5.32
C HIS A 610 22.45 2.29 -4.60
N PRO A 611 21.48 2.37 -3.65
CA PRO A 611 21.15 1.26 -2.75
C PRO A 611 20.64 0.01 -3.46
N VAL A 612 19.93 0.18 -4.59
CA VAL A 612 19.48 -0.96 -5.41
C VAL A 612 20.59 -1.54 -6.27
N VAL A 613 21.25 -0.71 -7.08
CA VAL A 613 22.26 -1.16 -8.05
C VAL A 613 23.45 -1.82 -7.34
N GLU A 614 23.89 -1.31 -6.18
CA GLU A 614 24.98 -1.97 -5.43
C GLU A 614 24.61 -3.40 -5.03
N ARG A 615 23.33 -3.65 -4.70
CA ARG A 615 22.83 -4.98 -4.30
C ARG A 615 22.61 -5.91 -5.49
N MET A 616 22.42 -5.36 -6.69
CA MET A 616 22.27 -6.14 -7.92
C MET A 616 23.62 -6.55 -8.52
N LEU A 617 24.69 -5.83 -8.17
CA LEU A 617 26.06 -6.12 -8.59
C LEU A 617 26.77 -6.99 -7.54
N ASP A 618 27.83 -7.68 -7.94
CA ASP A 618 28.68 -8.40 -6.98
C ASP A 618 29.43 -7.42 -6.07
N ALA A 619 29.75 -7.86 -4.85
CA ALA A 619 30.45 -7.04 -3.86
C ALA A 619 31.72 -6.39 -4.43
N GLY A 620 31.88 -5.09 -4.19
CA GLY A 620 33.03 -4.30 -4.65
C GLY A 620 33.00 -3.88 -6.12
N ARG A 621 31.95 -4.19 -6.88
CA ARG A 621 31.82 -3.76 -8.29
C ARG A 621 31.19 -2.38 -8.48
N PHE A 622 30.39 -1.93 -7.52
CA PHE A 622 29.77 -0.61 -7.62
C PHE A 622 30.82 0.49 -7.41
N VAL A 623 30.82 1.52 -8.28
CA VAL A 623 31.74 2.65 -8.18
C VAL A 623 31.06 3.78 -7.39
N PRO A 624 31.50 4.07 -6.16
CA PRO A 624 30.96 5.17 -5.35
C PRO A 624 31.27 6.55 -5.95
N ASN A 625 30.41 7.53 -5.66
CA ASN A 625 30.50 8.88 -6.23
C ASN A 625 30.28 9.98 -5.21
N ASN A 626 31.05 11.06 -5.34
CA ASN A 626 30.89 12.28 -4.55
C ASN A 626 29.88 13.22 -5.21
N LEU A 627 29.07 13.89 -4.40
CA LEU A 627 28.12 14.91 -4.86
C LEU A 627 27.99 16.02 -3.83
N ALA A 628 27.98 17.28 -4.29
CA ALA A 628 27.77 18.44 -3.42
C ALA A 628 26.79 19.42 -4.07
N LEU A 629 25.60 19.56 -3.47
CA LEU A 629 24.53 20.47 -3.91
C LEU A 629 24.13 21.42 -2.79
N ARG A 630 24.15 22.73 -3.05
CA ARG A 630 23.84 23.78 -2.05
C ARG A 630 23.04 24.90 -2.71
N ALA A 631 21.82 25.16 -2.24
CA ALA A 631 20.96 26.19 -2.85
C ALA A 631 21.45 27.64 -2.63
N SER A 632 22.23 27.91 -1.56
CA SER A 632 22.62 29.27 -1.15
C SER A 632 23.61 29.99 -2.09
N ALA A 633 23.57 31.33 -2.08
CA ALA A 633 24.56 32.24 -2.69
C ALA A 633 25.96 32.17 -2.01
N THR A 634 26.10 31.44 -0.90
CA THR A 634 27.37 31.12 -0.24
C THR A 634 28.08 29.93 -0.92
N ALA A 635 27.97 29.83 -2.25
CA ALA A 635 28.68 28.86 -3.06
C ALA A 635 30.19 29.06 -2.88
N THR A 636 30.79 28.31 -1.96
CA THR A 636 32.24 28.17 -1.84
C THR A 636 32.77 27.44 -3.09
N SER A 637 34.05 27.63 -3.38
CA SER A 637 34.76 26.94 -4.45
C SER A 637 34.62 25.43 -4.29
N GLY A 638 33.71 24.80 -5.06
CA GLY A 638 33.52 23.34 -5.11
C GLY A 638 32.07 22.84 -5.11
N ALA A 639 31.10 23.60 -4.59
CA ALA A 639 29.68 23.20 -4.55
C ALA A 639 28.79 24.17 -5.36
N GLY A 640 27.75 23.65 -6.00
CA GLY A 640 26.79 24.42 -6.79
C GLY A 640 25.35 24.15 -6.37
N ARG A 641 24.42 25.05 -6.71
CA ARG A 641 22.98 24.76 -6.61
C ARG A 641 22.49 23.86 -7.73
N LEU A 642 23.11 23.98 -8.91
CA LEU A 642 22.79 23.20 -10.09
C LEU A 642 24.05 22.54 -10.64
N VAL A 643 24.00 21.23 -10.86
CA VAL A 643 25.09 20.48 -11.50
C VAL A 643 24.62 19.99 -12.87
N LEU A 644 25.31 20.45 -13.91
CA LEU A 644 25.17 19.94 -15.28
C LEU A 644 26.06 18.71 -15.45
N LEU A 645 25.44 17.55 -15.67
CA LEU A 645 26.14 16.27 -15.81
C LEU A 645 26.23 15.86 -17.28
N THR A 646 27.44 15.78 -17.80
CA THR A 646 27.73 15.41 -19.20
C THR A 646 28.48 14.09 -19.32
N GLY A 647 28.58 13.56 -20.54
CA GLY A 647 29.26 12.29 -20.82
C GLY A 647 28.33 11.24 -21.44
N PRO A 648 28.84 10.05 -21.82
CA PRO A 648 28.07 9.04 -22.55
C PRO A 648 26.92 8.44 -21.72
N ASN A 649 25.87 7.94 -22.38
CA ASN A 649 24.65 7.43 -21.72
C ASN A 649 24.91 6.21 -20.83
N MET A 650 25.85 5.34 -21.23
CA MET A 650 26.25 4.19 -20.42
C MET A 650 27.28 4.54 -19.33
N GLY A 651 27.65 5.82 -19.18
CA GLY A 651 28.65 6.25 -18.20
C GLY A 651 28.14 6.33 -16.75
N GLY A 652 26.83 6.14 -16.51
CA GLY A 652 26.26 6.13 -15.15
C GLY A 652 25.62 7.45 -14.69
N LYS A 653 25.30 8.36 -15.63
CA LYS A 653 24.68 9.67 -15.32
C LYS A 653 23.38 9.52 -14.52
N SER A 654 22.42 8.77 -15.06
CA SER A 654 21.13 8.53 -14.43
C SER A 654 21.26 7.79 -13.10
N THR A 655 22.24 6.88 -12.97
CA THR A 655 22.52 6.16 -11.71
C THR A 655 22.99 7.10 -10.61
N ALA A 656 23.91 8.03 -10.91
CA ALA A 656 24.39 9.02 -9.95
C ALA A 656 23.28 9.99 -9.53
N MET A 657 22.40 10.39 -10.46
CA MET A 657 21.26 11.23 -10.13
C MET A 657 20.27 10.52 -9.23
N ARG A 658 19.82 9.31 -9.61
CA ARG A 658 18.88 8.51 -8.80
C ARG A 658 19.45 8.24 -7.41
N MET A 659 20.74 7.95 -7.29
CA MET A 659 21.42 7.80 -6.00
C MET A 659 21.19 9.02 -5.09
N ALA A 660 21.35 10.23 -5.59
CA ALA A 660 21.17 11.45 -4.80
C ALA A 660 19.75 11.57 -4.22
N ALA A 661 18.73 11.29 -5.05
CA ALA A 661 17.34 11.29 -4.63
C ALA A 661 17.04 10.17 -3.60
N LEU A 662 17.56 8.96 -3.83
CA LEU A 662 17.34 7.83 -2.92
C LEU A 662 18.01 8.04 -1.56
N VAL A 663 19.21 8.65 -1.52
CA VAL A 663 19.87 9.04 -0.26
C VAL A 663 19.01 10.06 0.50
N ALA A 664 18.46 11.06 -0.20
CA ALA A 664 17.56 12.04 0.43
C ALA A 664 16.28 11.38 0.97
N ILE A 665 15.68 10.45 0.24
CA ILE A 665 14.48 9.71 0.67
C ILE A 665 14.79 8.86 1.91
N LEU A 666 15.88 8.09 1.90
CA LEU A 666 16.27 7.24 3.02
C LEU A 666 16.56 8.05 4.29
N ALA A 667 17.28 9.17 4.16
CA ALA A 667 17.57 10.06 5.29
C ALA A 667 16.28 10.64 5.90
N HIS A 668 15.31 11.09 5.08
CA HIS A 668 14.02 11.59 5.58
C HIS A 668 13.09 10.47 6.07
N ALA A 669 13.26 9.23 5.62
CA ALA A 669 12.54 8.08 6.13
C ALA A 669 13.03 7.66 7.53
N GLY A 670 14.19 8.16 7.98
CA GLY A 670 14.82 7.79 9.24
C GLY A 670 15.78 6.60 9.13
N SER A 671 16.22 6.26 7.91
CA SER A 671 17.21 5.23 7.64
C SER A 671 18.62 5.83 7.59
N PHE A 672 19.62 5.03 7.92
CA PHE A 672 21.00 5.32 7.53
C PHE A 672 21.13 5.24 6.00
N VAL A 673 22.18 5.84 5.43
CA VAL A 673 22.32 6.01 3.99
C VAL A 673 23.59 5.35 3.41
N PRO A 674 23.55 4.87 2.15
CA PRO A 674 24.68 4.22 1.47
C PRO A 674 25.77 5.23 1.07
N ALA A 675 26.60 5.65 2.02
CA ALA A 675 27.70 6.59 1.79
C ALA A 675 28.82 6.36 2.82
N VAL A 676 29.96 7.04 2.67
CA VAL A 676 30.96 7.17 3.75
C VAL A 676 30.59 8.32 4.67
N ARG A 677 30.09 9.42 4.11
CA ARG A 677 29.48 10.54 4.83
C ARG A 677 28.34 11.15 4.03
N ALA A 678 27.32 11.63 4.72
CA ALA A 678 26.23 12.36 4.09
C ALA A 678 25.74 13.49 5.00
N ARG A 679 25.65 14.71 4.46
CA ARG A 679 24.99 15.85 5.08
C ARG A 679 23.77 16.21 4.26
N VAL A 680 22.59 16.05 4.84
CA VAL A 680 21.31 16.14 4.13
C VAL A 680 20.45 17.22 4.76
N GLY A 681 20.19 18.26 3.98
CA GLY A 681 19.25 19.32 4.30
C GLY A 681 17.81 18.89 4.10
N VAL A 682 16.87 19.44 4.88
CA VAL A 682 15.44 19.17 4.71
C VAL A 682 15.00 19.39 3.25
N VAL A 683 14.36 18.38 2.66
CA VAL A 683 13.81 18.41 1.29
C VAL A 683 12.29 18.38 1.40
N ASP A 684 11.63 19.32 0.72
CA ASP A 684 10.17 19.38 0.69
C ASP A 684 9.57 18.52 -0.44
N ARG A 685 10.23 18.48 -1.60
CA ARG A 685 9.80 17.73 -2.77
C ARG A 685 11.01 17.15 -3.52
N VAL A 686 10.85 15.93 -4.03
CA VAL A 686 11.79 15.35 -4.99
C VAL A 686 11.06 15.22 -6.33
N PHE A 687 11.61 15.86 -7.35
CA PHE A 687 11.12 15.78 -8.72
C PHE A 687 12.11 15.02 -9.57
N THR A 688 11.60 14.11 -10.39
CA THR A 688 12.45 13.37 -11.30
C THR A 688 11.82 13.25 -12.68
N ARG A 689 12.63 13.53 -13.69
CA ARG A 689 12.41 13.19 -15.08
C ARG A 689 13.62 12.37 -15.51
N VAL A 690 13.53 11.04 -15.42
CA VAL A 690 14.67 10.14 -15.72
C VAL A 690 14.26 9.07 -16.72
N GLY A 691 14.29 9.44 -18.01
CA GLY A 691 14.01 8.55 -19.15
C GLY A 691 12.54 8.15 -19.29
N ALA A 692 11.96 8.36 -20.47
CA ALA A 692 10.63 7.82 -20.76
C ALA A 692 10.72 6.30 -20.98
N ALA A 693 9.93 5.52 -20.24
CA ALA A 693 9.34 4.33 -20.85
C ALA A 693 8.23 4.82 -21.78
N ASP A 694 8.16 4.27 -22.99
CA ASP A 694 7.14 4.65 -23.98
C ASP A 694 5.74 4.45 -23.40
N ASP A 695 5.03 5.53 -23.07
CA ASP A 695 3.61 5.48 -22.71
C ASP A 695 2.77 5.56 -23.99
N LEU A 696 2.91 4.52 -24.83
CA LEU A 696 2.17 4.35 -26.09
C LEU A 696 0.63 4.31 -25.89
N GLY A 697 0.16 4.10 -24.64
CA GLY A 697 -1.25 3.92 -24.32
C GLY A 697 -2.09 5.19 -24.38
N ARG A 698 -1.49 6.38 -24.27
CA ARG A 698 -2.22 7.67 -24.24
C ARG A 698 -2.28 8.41 -25.59
N GLY A 699 -1.57 7.94 -26.61
CA GLY A 699 -1.54 8.60 -27.93
C GLY A 699 -0.90 10.01 -27.92
N GLU A 700 -0.28 10.42 -26.81
CA GLU A 700 0.44 11.69 -26.71
C GLU A 700 1.89 11.52 -27.20
N SER A 701 2.45 12.55 -27.86
CA SER A 701 3.85 12.56 -28.26
C SER A 701 4.75 12.49 -27.02
N THR A 702 5.83 11.70 -27.08
CA THR A 702 6.82 11.59 -25.99
C THR A 702 7.37 12.94 -25.56
N PHE A 703 7.52 13.88 -26.50
CA PHE A 703 7.92 15.24 -26.23
C PHE A 703 6.86 16.06 -25.47
N MET A 704 5.57 15.87 -25.77
CA MET A 704 4.49 16.56 -25.05
C MET A 704 4.41 16.11 -23.59
N VAL A 705 4.53 14.79 -23.35
CA VAL A 705 4.60 14.23 -21.99
C VAL A 705 5.79 14.82 -21.24
N GLU A 706 6.95 14.89 -21.90
CA GLU A 706 8.16 15.49 -21.34
C GLU A 706 7.96 16.97 -20.96
N MET A 707 7.34 17.76 -21.82
CA MET A 707 7.07 19.19 -21.56
C MET A 707 6.02 19.40 -20.46
N ARG A 708 5.00 18.54 -20.35
CA ARG A 708 4.03 18.60 -19.25
C ARG A 708 4.68 18.26 -17.91
N GLU A 709 5.53 17.25 -17.86
CA GLU A 709 6.30 16.91 -16.67
C GLU A 709 7.25 18.06 -16.29
N ALA A 710 7.99 18.63 -17.24
CA ALA A 710 8.84 19.80 -17.00
C ALA A 710 8.03 21.00 -16.46
N ALA A 711 6.89 21.33 -17.07
CA ALA A 711 6.02 22.40 -16.61
C ALA A 711 5.49 22.15 -15.18
N GLN A 712 5.15 20.90 -14.85
CA GLN A 712 4.75 20.52 -13.50
C GLN A 712 5.89 20.73 -12.48
N ILE A 713 7.11 20.34 -12.83
CA ILE A 713 8.29 20.55 -11.97
C ILE A 713 8.49 22.06 -11.74
N LEU A 714 8.50 22.86 -12.81
CA LEU A 714 8.78 24.30 -12.72
C LEU A 714 7.70 25.08 -11.97
N SER A 715 6.44 24.64 -12.02
CA SER A 715 5.34 25.28 -11.31
C SER A 715 5.25 24.92 -9.83
N GLN A 716 5.86 23.82 -9.39
CA GLN A 716 5.72 23.29 -8.03
C GLN A 716 7.02 23.24 -7.22
N ALA A 717 8.17 23.31 -7.89
CA ALA A 717 9.47 23.29 -7.21
C ALA A 717 9.69 24.57 -6.39
N THR A 718 10.29 24.39 -5.23
CA THR A 718 10.65 25.46 -4.29
C THR A 718 12.17 25.49 -4.09
N PRO A 719 12.72 26.51 -3.42
CA PRO A 719 14.15 26.54 -3.05
C PRO A 719 14.61 25.33 -2.20
N ARG A 720 13.68 24.64 -1.51
CA ARG A 720 13.98 23.42 -0.73
C ARG A 720 13.81 22.14 -1.56
N SER A 721 13.37 22.20 -2.80
CA SER A 721 13.16 21.01 -3.61
C SER A 721 14.48 20.45 -4.16
N LEU A 722 14.46 19.17 -4.48
CA LEU A 722 15.52 18.47 -5.20
C LEU A 722 14.99 18.05 -6.58
N VAL A 723 15.60 18.57 -7.65
CA VAL A 723 15.15 18.37 -9.03
C VAL A 723 16.18 17.55 -9.82
N LEU A 724 15.71 16.49 -10.49
CA LEU A 724 16.52 15.62 -11.34
C LEU A 724 15.97 15.65 -12.77
N LEU A 725 16.72 16.19 -13.72
CA LEU A 725 16.35 16.24 -15.13
C LEU A 725 17.33 15.42 -15.98
N ASP A 726 16.84 14.48 -16.78
CA ASP A 726 17.65 13.63 -17.65
C ASP A 726 17.21 13.81 -19.12
N GLU A 727 18.13 14.30 -19.95
CA GLU A 727 18.00 14.47 -21.40
C GLU A 727 16.77 15.27 -21.88
N ILE A 728 16.34 16.29 -21.14
CA ILE A 728 15.26 17.18 -21.58
C ILE A 728 15.62 17.89 -22.90
N GLY A 729 14.64 18.01 -23.80
CA GLY A 729 14.72 18.64 -25.12
C GLY A 729 14.96 17.67 -26.27
N ARG A 730 15.15 16.37 -26.01
CA ARG A 730 15.61 15.41 -27.02
C ARG A 730 14.57 15.06 -28.09
N GLY A 731 13.28 15.16 -27.79
CA GLY A 731 12.18 14.74 -28.67
C GLY A 731 11.78 15.73 -29.78
N THR A 732 12.52 16.83 -29.96
CA THR A 732 12.20 17.91 -30.92
C THR A 732 13.40 18.31 -31.78
N ALA A 733 13.25 19.33 -32.64
CA ALA A 733 14.34 19.91 -33.41
C ALA A 733 15.50 20.32 -32.48
N THR A 734 16.74 20.04 -32.89
CA THR A 734 17.93 20.18 -32.03
C THR A 734 18.05 21.56 -31.38
N TYR A 735 17.76 22.64 -32.13
CA TYR A 735 17.85 24.00 -31.61
C TYR A 735 16.70 24.36 -30.67
N ASP A 736 15.48 23.90 -30.94
CA ASP A 736 14.33 24.10 -30.05
C ASP A 736 14.54 23.37 -28.72
N GLY A 737 15.03 22.14 -28.78
CA GLY A 737 15.36 21.33 -27.62
C GLY A 737 16.45 21.95 -26.76
N LEU A 738 17.53 22.45 -27.40
CA LEU A 738 18.59 23.18 -26.72
C LEU A 738 18.08 24.47 -26.07
N ALA A 739 17.28 25.27 -26.79
CA ALA A 739 16.74 26.53 -26.29
C ALA A 739 15.84 26.32 -25.08
N LEU A 740 14.97 25.30 -25.11
CA LEU A 740 14.13 24.93 -23.97
C LEU A 740 14.97 24.44 -22.80
N ALA A 741 15.91 23.52 -23.01
CA ALA A 741 16.80 23.04 -21.95
C ALA A 741 17.60 24.17 -21.30
N TRP A 742 18.05 25.15 -22.10
CA TRP A 742 18.72 26.35 -21.63
C TRP A 742 17.81 27.21 -20.75
N ALA A 743 16.63 27.57 -21.23
CA ALA A 743 15.67 28.39 -20.50
C ALA A 743 15.21 27.70 -19.20
N ILE A 744 15.00 26.38 -19.22
CA ILE A 744 14.65 25.57 -18.04
C ILE A 744 15.79 25.61 -17.01
N THR A 745 17.05 25.52 -17.47
CA THR A 745 18.23 25.60 -16.59
C THR A 745 18.31 26.95 -15.89
N GLU A 746 18.14 28.05 -16.65
CA GLU A 746 18.11 29.41 -16.11
C GLU A 746 16.95 29.59 -15.12
N PHE A 747 15.75 29.10 -15.45
CA PHE A 747 14.59 29.20 -14.57
C PHE A 747 14.79 28.47 -13.23
N LEU A 748 15.30 27.23 -13.26
CA LEU A 748 15.63 26.47 -12.04
C LEU A 748 16.70 27.16 -11.19
N HIS A 749 17.67 27.79 -11.85
CA HIS A 749 18.81 28.44 -11.20
C HIS A 749 18.47 29.80 -10.59
N ASP A 750 17.86 30.70 -11.37
CA ASP A 750 17.66 32.11 -11.06
C ASP A 750 16.31 32.37 -10.38
N GLN A 751 15.23 31.73 -10.86
CA GLN A 751 13.88 32.00 -10.36
C GLN A 751 13.55 31.12 -9.16
N ILE A 752 13.77 29.80 -9.28
CA ILE A 752 13.47 28.86 -8.17
C ILE A 752 14.62 28.82 -7.17
N GLY A 753 15.87 28.71 -7.65
CA GLY A 753 17.04 28.59 -6.80
C GLY A 753 17.09 27.29 -5.99
N CYS A 754 16.63 26.17 -6.56
CA CYS A 754 16.61 24.86 -5.91
C CYS A 754 17.92 24.07 -6.08
N ARG A 755 18.01 22.91 -5.39
CA ARG A 755 19.06 21.92 -5.64
C ARG A 755 18.69 21.12 -6.89
N ALA A 756 19.52 21.15 -7.93
CA ALA A 756 19.22 20.51 -9.20
C ALA A 756 20.40 19.70 -9.78
N LEU A 757 20.08 18.52 -10.32
CA LEU A 757 20.97 17.73 -11.18
C LEU A 757 20.34 17.67 -12.56
N PHE A 758 21.09 18.06 -13.59
CA PHE A 758 20.63 17.99 -14.96
C PHE A 758 21.65 17.24 -15.80
N ALA A 759 21.34 15.99 -16.13
CA ALA A 759 22.06 15.22 -17.13
C ALA A 759 21.64 15.63 -18.54
N THR A 760 22.61 16.02 -19.37
CA THR A 760 22.34 16.52 -20.71
C THR A 760 23.34 15.99 -21.74
N HIS A 761 22.88 15.89 -22.98
CA HIS A 761 23.70 15.62 -24.15
C HIS A 761 24.10 16.90 -24.90
N TYR A 762 23.52 18.04 -24.53
CA TYR A 762 23.85 19.35 -25.10
C TYR A 762 25.12 19.90 -24.46
N HIS A 763 26.23 19.83 -25.19
CA HIS A 763 27.52 20.35 -24.72
C HIS A 763 27.50 21.89 -24.61
N GLU A 764 26.65 22.56 -25.38
CA GLU A 764 26.46 24.01 -25.39
C GLU A 764 26.04 24.55 -24.03
N LEU A 765 25.24 23.78 -23.26
CA LEU A 765 24.80 24.17 -21.91
C LEU A 765 25.96 24.29 -20.92
N THR A 766 27.09 23.61 -21.15
CA THR A 766 28.24 23.67 -20.24
C THR A 766 28.83 25.08 -20.13
N GLN A 767 28.61 25.93 -21.14
CA GLN A 767 29.05 27.33 -21.17
C GLN A 767 28.31 28.18 -20.13
N LEU A 768 27.13 27.74 -19.65
CA LEU A 768 26.36 28.43 -18.63
C LEU A 768 27.10 28.57 -17.30
N GLN A 769 28.08 27.70 -17.00
CA GLN A 769 28.87 27.82 -15.77
C GLN A 769 29.59 29.18 -15.67
N ALA A 770 29.97 29.78 -16.80
CA ALA A 770 30.63 31.08 -16.82
C ALA A 770 29.68 32.24 -16.48
N ARG A 771 28.36 32.04 -16.64
CA ARG A 771 27.32 33.06 -16.44
C ARG A 771 26.53 32.87 -15.15
N LEU A 772 26.17 31.63 -14.83
CA LEU A 772 25.29 31.29 -13.72
C LEU A 772 26.09 30.97 -12.45
N VAL A 773 26.08 31.90 -11.49
CA VAL A 773 26.79 31.75 -10.22
C VAL A 773 26.15 30.67 -9.37
N GLY A 774 26.85 29.53 -9.25
CA GLY A 774 26.35 28.37 -8.54
C GLY A 774 25.98 27.21 -9.45
N LEU A 775 26.10 27.37 -10.77
CA LEU A 775 26.15 26.26 -11.69
C LEU A 775 27.55 25.62 -11.68
N ARG A 776 27.61 24.28 -11.73
CA ARG A 776 28.85 23.51 -11.87
C ARG A 776 28.68 22.45 -12.94
N ASN A 777 29.69 22.27 -13.78
CA ASN A 777 29.79 21.16 -14.70
C ASN A 777 30.42 19.96 -13.99
N ALA A 778 29.88 18.78 -14.26
CA ALA A 778 30.47 17.51 -13.93
C ALA A 778 30.32 16.58 -15.14
N HIS A 779 31.14 15.53 -15.19
CA HIS A 779 31.03 14.52 -16.22
C HIS A 779 31.32 13.13 -15.68
N VAL A 780 30.76 12.12 -16.36
CA VAL A 780 31.10 10.73 -16.13
C VAL A 780 32.37 10.36 -16.92
N THR A 781 33.33 9.79 -16.22
CA THR A 781 34.66 9.47 -16.77
C THR A 781 34.63 8.24 -17.66
N VAL A 782 35.47 8.29 -18.68
CA VAL A 782 35.61 7.26 -19.71
C VAL A 782 37.10 7.02 -19.93
N HIS A 783 37.51 5.76 -19.94
CA HIS A 783 38.87 5.38 -20.31
C HIS A 783 38.89 4.74 -21.71
N GLU A 784 39.80 5.19 -22.57
CA GLU A 784 40.02 4.58 -23.88
C GLU A 784 41.25 3.68 -23.82
N GLU A 785 41.07 2.38 -24.04
CA GLU A 785 42.16 1.41 -24.12
C GLU A 785 42.09 0.66 -25.45
N ARG A 786 43.18 0.74 -26.24
CA ARG A 786 43.35 0.02 -27.53
C ARG A 786 42.18 0.20 -28.52
N GLY A 787 41.56 1.38 -28.54
CA GLY A 787 40.42 1.71 -29.41
C GLY A 787 39.07 1.17 -28.93
N SER A 788 39.00 0.66 -27.70
CA SER A 788 37.79 0.29 -26.99
C SER A 788 37.55 1.25 -25.82
N ILE A 789 36.27 1.49 -25.49
CA ILE A 789 35.87 2.35 -24.38
C ILE A 789 35.52 1.50 -23.17
N VAL A 790 36.06 1.88 -22.01
CA VAL A 790 35.66 1.37 -20.69
C VAL A 790 35.01 2.50 -19.90
N PHE A 791 33.77 2.27 -19.45
CA PHE A 791 33.06 3.22 -18.59
C PHE A 791 33.55 3.04 -17.15
N LEU A 792 34.10 4.11 -16.56
CA LEU A 792 34.63 4.05 -15.18
C LEU A 792 33.55 4.34 -14.13
N HIS A 793 32.38 4.83 -14.54
CA HIS A 793 31.22 5.14 -13.68
C HIS A 793 31.52 6.12 -12.53
N ARG A 794 32.61 6.90 -12.64
CA ARG A 794 33.00 7.94 -11.70
C ARG A 794 32.64 9.32 -12.25
N VAL A 795 31.99 10.14 -11.42
CA VAL A 795 31.63 11.53 -11.68
C VAL A 795 32.78 12.42 -11.23
N GLU A 796 33.32 13.22 -12.15
CA GLU A 796 34.39 14.17 -11.89
C GLU A 796 33.98 15.61 -12.25
N PRO A 797 34.54 16.63 -11.56
CA PRO A 797 34.28 18.02 -11.89
C PRO A 797 34.72 18.38 -13.31
N GLY A 798 34.03 19.36 -13.91
CA GLY A 798 34.30 19.86 -15.26
C GLY A 798 33.42 19.22 -16.33
N PRO A 799 33.31 19.85 -17.50
CA PRO A 799 32.54 19.32 -18.62
C PRO A 799 33.28 18.16 -19.30
N ALA A 800 32.54 17.27 -19.98
CA ALA A 800 33.15 16.25 -20.81
C ALA A 800 33.89 16.89 -22.00
N GLU A 801 35.12 16.44 -22.28
CA GLU A 801 35.94 17.00 -23.37
C GLU A 801 35.36 16.75 -24.77
N ARG A 802 34.69 15.60 -24.98
CA ARG A 802 34.22 15.14 -26.29
C ARG A 802 32.99 14.24 -26.15
N SER A 803 32.23 14.10 -27.24
CA SER A 803 31.17 13.09 -27.36
C SER A 803 31.75 11.75 -27.85
N TYR A 804 31.33 10.66 -27.22
CA TYR A 804 31.83 9.30 -27.50
C TYR A 804 30.89 8.46 -28.37
N GLY A 805 29.94 9.10 -29.08
CA GLY A 805 28.88 8.39 -29.82
C GLY A 805 29.40 7.41 -30.89
N ILE A 806 30.45 7.77 -31.63
CA ILE A 806 31.04 6.90 -32.67
C ILE A 806 31.71 5.67 -32.04
N GLN A 807 32.37 5.84 -30.91
CA GLN A 807 33.05 4.79 -30.18
C GLN A 807 32.04 3.85 -29.49
N VAL A 808 30.92 4.37 -28.97
CA VAL A 808 29.79 3.54 -28.52
C VAL A 808 29.22 2.73 -29.69
N GLY A 809 29.11 3.33 -30.88
CA GLY A 809 28.73 2.61 -32.09
C GLY A 809 29.70 1.48 -32.46
N ARG A 810 31.00 1.64 -32.21
CA ARG A 810 32.00 0.57 -32.36
C ARG A 810 31.74 -0.57 -31.37
N LEU A 811 31.44 -0.25 -30.11
CA LEU A 811 31.13 -1.24 -29.07
C LEU A 811 29.83 -1.99 -29.37
N ALA A 812 28.85 -1.33 -29.99
CA ALA A 812 27.61 -1.94 -30.48
C ALA A 812 27.79 -2.82 -31.72
N GLY A 813 29.00 -2.88 -32.30
CA GLY A 813 29.31 -3.72 -33.46
C GLY A 813 28.98 -3.10 -34.82
N LEU A 814 28.90 -1.77 -34.92
CA LEU A 814 28.67 -1.11 -36.22
C LEU A 814 29.83 -1.37 -37.20
N PRO A 815 29.54 -1.54 -38.52
CA PRO A 815 30.58 -1.79 -39.51
C PRO A 815 31.65 -0.68 -39.56
N ALA A 816 32.91 -1.07 -39.68
CA ALA A 816 34.04 -0.12 -39.71
C ALA A 816 33.93 0.93 -40.83
N SER A 817 33.28 0.60 -41.96
CA SER A 817 32.99 1.54 -43.04
C SER A 817 32.05 2.67 -42.61
N VAL A 818 31.00 2.34 -41.85
CA VAL A 818 30.03 3.30 -41.28
C VAL A 818 30.74 4.19 -40.27
N LEU A 819 31.53 3.61 -39.36
CA LEU A 819 32.27 4.37 -38.35
C LEU A 819 33.27 5.36 -38.99
N ARG A 820 34.02 4.92 -40.02
CA ARG A 820 34.92 5.82 -40.78
C ARG A 820 34.17 6.96 -41.46
N ARG A 821 32.98 6.69 -42.01
CA ARG A 821 32.14 7.73 -42.63
C ARG A 821 31.60 8.70 -41.59
N ALA A 822 31.09 8.19 -40.47
CA ALA A 822 30.57 8.99 -39.36
C ALA A 822 31.66 9.93 -38.81
N GLN A 823 32.89 9.44 -38.63
CA GLN A 823 34.01 10.26 -38.17
C GLN A 823 34.32 11.42 -39.14
N LYS A 824 34.34 11.15 -40.45
CA LYS A 824 34.54 12.20 -41.46
C LYS A 824 33.43 13.24 -41.45
N LEU A 825 32.18 12.84 -41.20
CA LEU A 825 31.05 13.76 -41.10
C LEU A 825 31.11 14.59 -39.82
N LEU A 826 31.43 13.96 -38.69
CA LEU A 826 31.59 14.65 -37.41
C LEU A 826 32.64 15.77 -37.49
N THR A 827 33.83 15.46 -38.02
CA THR A 827 34.89 16.47 -38.19
C THR A 827 34.44 17.64 -39.07
N ARG A 828 33.64 17.40 -40.11
CA ARG A 828 33.08 18.47 -40.94
C ARG A 828 32.05 19.31 -40.20
N LEU A 829 31.20 18.68 -39.38
CA LEU A 829 30.18 19.38 -38.60
C LEU A 829 30.81 20.22 -37.49
N GLU A 830 31.84 19.70 -36.80
CA GLU A 830 32.62 20.44 -35.79
C GLU A 830 33.35 21.63 -36.43
N GLN A 831 33.94 21.47 -37.62
CA GLN A 831 34.56 22.56 -38.38
C GLN A 831 33.52 23.60 -38.82
N ALA A 832 32.36 23.17 -39.32
CA ALA A 832 31.27 24.06 -39.72
C ALA A 832 30.64 24.80 -38.52
N GLN A 833 30.60 24.20 -37.32
CA GLN A 833 30.18 24.85 -36.09
C GLN A 833 31.24 25.78 -35.50
N GLY A 834 32.53 25.51 -35.73
CA GLY A 834 33.64 26.40 -35.38
C GLY A 834 33.82 27.59 -36.31
N GLU A 835 33.39 27.48 -37.58
CA GLU A 835 33.40 28.57 -38.58
C GLU A 835 32.06 29.30 -38.70
N ALA A 836 30.95 28.69 -38.28
CA ALA A 836 29.70 29.40 -38.04
C ALA A 836 29.95 30.43 -36.93
N ARG A 837 29.63 31.70 -37.24
CA ARG A 837 29.66 32.85 -36.33
C ARG A 837 29.33 32.44 -34.89
N PRO A 838 29.94 33.09 -33.86
CA PRO A 838 29.38 32.99 -32.51
C PRO A 838 27.87 33.21 -32.65
N MET A 839 27.08 32.32 -32.04
CA MET A 839 25.63 32.45 -32.00
C MET A 839 25.30 33.93 -31.88
N PRO A 840 24.36 34.48 -32.70
CA PRO A 840 24.02 35.88 -32.60
C PRO A 840 23.82 36.16 -31.13
N GLN A 841 24.54 37.15 -30.60
CA GLN A 841 24.39 37.62 -29.24
C GLN A 841 22.88 37.69 -28.99
N LEU A 842 22.33 36.71 -28.29
CA LEU A 842 20.98 36.78 -27.77
C LEU A 842 21.08 37.84 -26.69
N ASP A 843 20.84 39.08 -27.14
CA ASP A 843 20.72 40.35 -26.45
C ASP A 843 21.79 40.66 -25.40
N LEU A 844 22.93 41.15 -25.88
CA LEU A 844 24.00 41.72 -25.04
C LEU A 844 23.83 43.22 -24.69
N PHE A 845 22.69 43.84 -25.05
CA PHE A 845 22.37 45.24 -24.70
C PHE A 845 20.92 45.52 -24.32
N THR A 846 20.09 44.50 -24.11
CA THR A 846 18.78 44.74 -23.51
C THR A 846 18.98 44.97 -22.01
N PRO A 847 18.68 46.15 -21.44
CA PRO A 847 18.74 46.34 -20.00
C PRO A 847 17.89 45.26 -19.33
N PRO A 848 18.21 44.84 -18.07
CA PRO A 848 17.38 43.87 -17.38
C PRO A 848 15.94 44.36 -17.47
N ALA A 849 15.08 43.57 -18.11
CA ALA A 849 13.66 43.86 -18.06
C ALA A 849 13.32 44.00 -16.57
N PRO A 850 12.57 45.05 -16.17
CA PRO A 850 12.10 45.13 -14.79
C PRO A 850 11.48 43.78 -14.44
N ALA A 851 11.75 43.29 -13.23
CA ALA A 851 11.27 42.01 -12.73
C ALA A 851 9.85 41.77 -13.26
N PRO A 852 9.54 40.58 -13.84
CA PRO A 852 8.19 40.31 -14.26
C PRO A 852 7.30 40.56 -13.06
N GLN A 853 6.48 41.61 -13.16
CA GLN A 853 5.40 41.80 -12.22
C GLN A 853 4.57 40.51 -12.28
N PRO A 854 4.05 40.03 -11.15
CA PRO A 854 3.19 38.85 -11.13
C PRO A 854 2.18 39.00 -12.27
N VAL A 855 2.14 37.99 -13.15
CA VAL A 855 1.28 37.96 -14.33
C VAL A 855 -0.16 37.77 -13.86
N ASP A 856 -0.72 38.82 -13.30
CA ASP A 856 -2.12 38.94 -12.88
C ASP A 856 -2.75 40.26 -13.34
N SER A 857 -2.02 41.10 -14.09
CA SER A 857 -2.63 42.28 -14.70
C SER A 857 -3.07 41.95 -16.13
N VAL A 858 -4.35 41.60 -16.26
CA VAL A 858 -5.12 41.78 -17.48
C VAL A 858 -4.79 43.16 -18.08
N PRO A 859 -4.51 43.30 -19.40
CA PRO A 859 -4.20 44.60 -20.01
C PRO A 859 -5.25 45.65 -19.63
N PRO A 860 -4.90 46.93 -19.35
CA PRO A 860 -5.86 47.93 -18.86
C PRO A 860 -7.17 48.03 -19.65
N PRO A 861 -7.18 47.92 -21.01
CA PRO A 861 -8.41 47.88 -21.80
C PRO A 861 -9.28 46.64 -21.53
N LEU A 862 -8.66 45.46 -21.36
CA LEU A 862 -9.34 44.21 -21.02
C LEU A 862 -9.76 44.17 -19.54
N ALA A 863 -9.01 44.82 -18.63
CA ALA A 863 -9.35 44.88 -17.21
C ALA A 863 -10.65 45.66 -16.98
N ALA A 864 -10.87 46.73 -17.74
CA ALA A 864 -12.13 47.47 -17.74
C ALA A 864 -13.30 46.65 -18.28
N ILE A 865 -13.09 45.85 -19.33
CA ILE A 865 -14.12 44.95 -19.89
C ILE A 865 -14.47 43.83 -18.89
N LEU A 866 -13.46 43.26 -18.21
CA LEU A 866 -13.64 42.24 -17.18
C LEU A 866 -14.31 42.78 -15.91
N ALA A 867 -14.02 44.03 -15.53
CA ALA A 867 -14.72 44.71 -14.43
C ALA A 867 -16.21 44.93 -14.77
N ASP A 868 -16.52 45.39 -15.99
CA ASP A 868 -17.90 45.57 -16.43
C ASP A 868 -18.65 44.23 -16.53
N LEU A 869 -18.00 43.17 -17.01
CA LEU A 869 -18.56 41.81 -17.05
C LEU A 869 -18.80 41.24 -15.64
N ARG A 870 -17.93 41.52 -14.68
CA ARG A 870 -18.10 41.11 -13.27
C ARG A 870 -19.20 41.89 -12.55
N ALA A 871 -19.48 43.12 -12.99
CA ALA A 871 -20.56 43.96 -12.46
C ALA A 871 -21.93 43.67 -13.08
N LEU A 872 -22.00 42.79 -14.09
CA LEU A 872 -23.25 42.36 -14.70
C LEU A 872 -23.92 41.29 -13.81
N HIS A 873 -25.17 41.53 -13.42
CA HIS A 873 -26.03 40.58 -12.72
C HIS A 873 -27.06 40.01 -13.71
N PRO A 874 -26.80 38.84 -14.33
CA PRO A 874 -27.62 38.34 -15.43
C PRO A 874 -29.06 38.04 -15.01
N ASP A 875 -29.25 37.63 -13.76
CA ASP A 875 -30.54 37.25 -13.18
C ASP A 875 -31.45 38.46 -12.90
N GLU A 876 -30.91 39.68 -12.95
CA GLU A 876 -31.64 40.93 -12.73
C GLU A 876 -31.94 41.68 -14.04
N LEU A 877 -31.50 41.16 -15.18
CA LEU A 877 -31.65 41.80 -16.49
C LEU A 877 -32.75 41.15 -17.34
N SER A 878 -33.47 41.99 -18.08
CA SER A 878 -34.37 41.48 -19.14
C SER A 878 -33.52 40.84 -20.26
N PRO A 879 -34.05 39.82 -20.98
CA PRO A 879 -33.32 39.16 -22.06
C PRO A 879 -32.78 40.12 -23.13
N ARG A 880 -33.52 41.21 -23.39
CA ARG A 880 -33.10 42.25 -24.34
C ARG A 880 -31.91 43.06 -23.83
N HIS A 881 -31.91 43.43 -22.55
CA HIS A 881 -30.80 44.18 -21.94
C HIS A 881 -29.55 43.32 -21.74
N ALA A 882 -29.71 42.03 -21.43
CA ALA A 882 -28.59 41.09 -21.39
C ALA A 882 -27.92 40.93 -22.77
N HIS A 883 -28.73 40.83 -23.83
CA HIS A 883 -28.22 40.75 -25.20
C HIS A 883 -27.50 42.04 -25.65
N GLU A 884 -28.05 43.22 -25.32
CA GLU A 884 -27.40 44.50 -25.60
C GLU A 884 -26.09 44.69 -24.81
N ALA A 885 -26.03 44.24 -23.56
CA ALA A 885 -24.82 44.27 -22.74
C ALA A 885 -23.73 43.35 -23.33
N LEU A 886 -24.09 42.14 -23.75
CA LEU A 886 -23.18 41.20 -24.42
C LEU A 886 -22.65 41.77 -25.74
N ARG A 887 -23.52 42.36 -26.58
CA ARG A 887 -23.10 42.99 -27.83
C ARG A 887 -22.09 44.12 -27.58
N ARG A 888 -22.34 44.96 -26.57
CA ARG A 888 -21.45 46.08 -26.21
C ARG A 888 -20.08 45.61 -25.69
N LEU A 889 -20.04 44.53 -24.91
CA LEU A 889 -18.78 43.94 -24.44
C LEU A 889 -18.00 43.30 -25.59
N HIS A 890 -18.69 42.63 -26.51
CA HIS A 890 -18.09 42.02 -27.71
C HIS A 890 -17.46 43.08 -28.63
N GLU A 891 -18.17 44.18 -28.93
CA GLU A 891 -17.65 45.28 -29.75
C GLU A 891 -16.38 45.91 -29.15
N ARG A 892 -16.34 46.05 -27.82
CA ARG A 892 -15.15 46.56 -27.12
C ARG A 892 -13.99 45.58 -27.14
N LEU A 893 -14.25 44.28 -27.06
CA LEU A 893 -13.23 43.25 -27.15
C LEU A 893 -12.59 43.22 -28.55
N VAL A 894 -13.43 43.26 -29.61
CA VAL A 894 -12.98 43.30 -31.01
C VAL A 894 -12.16 44.57 -31.31
N ALA A 895 -12.52 45.71 -30.71
CA ALA A 895 -11.74 46.94 -30.84
C ALA A 895 -10.35 46.87 -30.18
N VAL A 896 -10.19 46.10 -29.11
CA VAL A 896 -8.90 45.87 -28.43
C VAL A 896 -8.01 44.92 -29.25
N GLU A 897 -8.60 43.91 -29.88
CA GLU A 897 -7.91 42.97 -30.78
C GLU A 897 -7.51 43.63 -32.12
N GLY A 898 -8.34 44.53 -32.67
CA GLY A 898 -8.04 45.27 -33.89
C GLY A 898 -6.89 46.27 -33.75
N GLY A 899 -6.67 46.84 -32.57
CA GLY A 899 -5.56 47.77 -32.29
C GLY A 899 -4.19 47.09 -32.15
N HIS A 900 -4.13 45.77 -31.98
CA HIS A 900 -2.87 45.02 -31.89
C HIS A 900 -2.30 44.64 -33.27
N ALA A 901 -3.07 44.80 -34.36
CA ALA A 901 -2.64 44.48 -35.72
C ALA A 901 -1.79 45.60 -36.39
N GLU A 902 -1.82 46.84 -35.90
CA GLU A 902 -1.05 47.97 -36.49
C GLU A 902 0.38 48.11 -35.94
N HIS A 903 0.79 47.30 -34.96
CA HIS A 903 2.14 47.32 -34.40
C HIS A 903 3.04 46.14 -34.84
N VAL A 904 2.61 45.34 -35.82
CA VAL A 904 3.38 44.21 -36.37
C VAL A 904 3.51 44.29 -37.90
N LEU A 905 3.75 45.49 -38.43
CA LEU A 905 4.33 45.68 -39.76
C LEU A 905 5.63 46.46 -39.67
#